data_AF-A0A6A3A026-F1
#
_entry.id   AF-A0A6A3A026-F1
#
_cell.length_a   1.000
_cell.length_b   1.000
_cell.length_c   1.000
_cell.angle_alpha   90.00
_cell.angle_beta   90.00
_cell.angle_gamma   90.00
#
_symmetry.space_group_name_H-M   'P 1'
#
loop_
_entity.id
_entity.type
_entity.pdbx_description
1 polymer ?
#
loop_
_entity_poly.entity_id
_entity_poly.type
_entity_poly.pdbx_seq_one_letter_code
_entity_poly.pdbx_strand_id
1 'polypeptide(L)'
;MKVLVWFSSVVFAAATLLSSCSFALTDDGLTLLEIKSTLNDSGNYLGNWLPTDETPCNWTGISCFPNLQRQPTVHATRGEIPPSIGKLNRLQRLALHQNNLHGLIPNEITNCIHLRALYLRANYLEGGIPSNIGSLSLLTVMDLSSNLLKGAIPSSIGRLTRLRYLNLSTNFFSGEIPDIGVLNTFGNKSFLGNLNLCGQQVHKPCRTSLGFPAVLPHAEIQTKRSSRYIKGVLIGAMSTLAVMLVVLLAFLWICLLSKKERDAKKYTEVKKQVHKDTKKLESLDEEDVVGSGGFGTVYRMVMNDCGTFAVKRIDRNREGSDEVFEREVEILGSIKHINLVNLRGYCRLPTSKLLIYDYLAMGSLDDFLHESKEARPLNWCARLKIALGSARGIAYLHHDCCPKIVHLDIKSSNILLNENLEPHVSDFGLAKLLVDGDAHVTTVVAGTFGYLAPEYLQSGRATEKSDVYSFGVLLLELVTGKRPTDPAFVKRGLNVVGWMNTLLNENRLEDIVDGRCNDDDMETLEAILEVAARCTDANPDERPTMNQVVQLLEQEVNLDFTSACNKKLQGKVAVIAGSASGIGEATVHLFLDRGAGVIVIVDIQDEKDVESLVQSTIQLYGRLDIMFCNSGIMSQSTQMILEFDLSSCDKLFAVSVGGVAGLELGRRFDEGANTQLAPHGIRIRLNCVSPGSVATPALCKALGIGTADIESMFSRMVCLKNGVLKVKHVANAVVFLASEESQFITGHNLNEEGQLAPTGSCWKPQVEGQPLLKLLKRGARGVHGLVGVLAVAVWSGEPAVVAGSCWNVELLADPKANNKKLQDKVAIITGGASGIGEATVHLFVDHSAGAIVIADIQDEKGEELAASIGNRCACTYVHCDVTKEQDVESLVQSTIQLHGRLDIMFCNAGILSQSMQTILEFDLSSYEKLFAVNVGGVAASIKHAGQAMVKANSRGSIICTASRAAGLASDRNTDYVMSKSSVVALMRCASTQLAPHGIRVNCVSPGPVETPALCETLGMGAADTESMFSRMFRLKNDGVLKVKHVADAVVFLASEESQFITGHNLLVDGLFQG
;
A
#
# COMPACT_ATOMS: atom_id res chain seq x y z
N MET A 1 50.48 57.97 77.65
CA MET A 1 50.72 56.51 77.75
C MET A 1 49.39 55.85 78.11
N LYS A 2 48.91 54.87 77.32
CA LYS A 2 47.54 54.28 77.29
C LYS A 2 46.46 54.96 76.42
N VAL A 3 46.79 55.41 75.19
CA VAL A 3 45.78 55.65 74.11
C VAL A 3 46.36 55.33 72.72
N LEU A 4 47.16 54.25 72.59
CA LEU A 4 47.87 53.96 71.33
C LEU A 4 47.78 52.51 70.85
N VAL A 5 46.88 51.70 71.42
CA VAL A 5 46.67 50.29 70.99
C VAL A 5 45.20 49.99 70.63
N TRP A 6 44.29 50.97 70.71
CA TRP A 6 42.89 50.78 70.29
C TRP A 6 42.51 51.50 68.99
N PHE A 7 43.41 52.28 68.39
CA PHE A 7 43.17 52.96 67.11
C PHE A 7 43.72 52.21 65.88
N SER A 8 44.54 51.16 66.05
CA SER A 8 45.05 50.37 64.91
C SER A 8 44.09 49.27 64.44
N SER A 9 43.07 48.93 65.22
CA SER A 9 42.15 47.83 64.88
C SER A 9 40.96 48.26 64.02
N VAL A 10 40.64 49.55 63.95
CA VAL A 10 39.50 50.07 63.18
C VAL A 10 39.92 50.65 61.82
N VAL A 11 41.16 51.14 61.70
CA VAL A 11 41.67 51.65 60.41
C VAL A 11 42.06 50.51 59.45
N PHE A 12 42.39 49.32 59.95
CA PHE A 12 42.63 48.15 59.10
C PHE A 12 41.35 47.49 58.55
N ALA A 13 40.19 47.80 59.13
CA ALA A 13 38.88 47.33 58.62
C ALA A 13 38.22 48.31 57.64
N ALA A 14 38.67 49.58 57.59
CA ALA A 14 38.17 50.59 56.65
C ALA A 14 39.07 50.77 55.41
N ALA A 15 40.33 50.32 55.45
CA ALA A 15 41.26 50.39 54.33
C ALA A 15 41.14 49.23 53.31
N THR A 16 40.21 48.29 53.53
CA THR A 16 39.83 47.26 52.54
C THR A 16 38.51 47.58 51.81
N LEU A 17 37.90 48.74 52.07
CA LEU A 17 36.59 49.11 51.51
C LEU A 17 36.61 50.35 50.59
N LEU A 18 37.79 50.76 50.11
CA LEU A 18 37.92 51.78 49.06
C LEU A 18 38.89 51.31 47.96
N SER A 19 38.41 50.37 47.14
CA SER A 19 38.77 50.08 45.73
C SER A 19 38.28 48.64 45.48
N SER A 20 37.11 48.39 44.91
CA SER A 20 36.62 48.87 43.61
C SER A 20 35.09 48.86 43.64
N CYS A 21 34.44 49.82 42.99
CA CYS A 21 33.02 49.73 42.68
C CYS A 21 32.74 48.36 42.06
N SER A 22 31.74 47.64 42.56
CA SER A 22 31.20 46.47 41.88
C SER A 22 30.66 46.94 40.53
N PHE A 23 31.41 46.69 39.46
CA PHE A 23 30.90 46.87 38.11
C PHE A 23 29.80 45.82 37.92
N ALA A 24 28.55 46.28 37.93
CA ALA A 24 27.43 45.43 37.57
C ALA A 24 27.53 45.10 36.08
N LEU A 25 27.36 43.81 35.75
CA LEU A 25 27.31 43.32 34.38
C LEU A 25 26.31 44.16 33.56
N THR A 26 26.72 44.58 32.36
CA THR A 26 25.87 45.37 31.45
C THR A 26 24.51 44.70 31.16
N ASP A 27 23.48 45.49 30.83
CA ASP A 27 22.14 44.96 30.46
C ASP A 27 22.18 43.93 29.32
N ASP A 28 23.08 44.11 28.35
CA ASP A 28 23.34 43.15 27.28
C ASP A 28 23.88 41.82 27.85
N GLY A 29 24.79 41.88 28.83
CA GLY A 29 25.31 40.72 29.54
C GLY A 29 24.24 40.00 30.37
N LEU A 30 23.36 40.73 31.06
CA LEU A 30 22.23 40.15 31.79
C LEU A 30 21.25 39.45 30.84
N THR A 31 20.96 40.07 29.69
CA THR A 31 20.13 39.47 28.62
C THR A 31 20.78 38.21 28.07
N LEU A 32 22.11 38.21 27.87
CA LEU A 32 22.84 37.04 27.41
C LEU A 32 22.82 35.89 28.45
N LEU A 33 22.89 36.19 29.76
CA LEU A 33 22.71 35.15 30.78
C LEU A 33 21.28 34.59 30.81
N GLU A 34 20.26 35.42 30.59
CA GLU A 34 18.87 34.98 30.40
C GLU A 34 18.79 34.02 29.19
N ILE A 35 19.41 34.38 28.07
CA ILE A 35 19.48 33.52 26.88
C ILE A 35 20.23 32.21 27.19
N LYS A 36 21.38 32.27 27.86
CA LYS A 36 22.15 31.08 28.27
C LYS A 36 21.29 30.11 29.10
N SER A 37 20.44 30.62 30.00
CA SER A 37 19.55 29.77 30.81
C SER A 37 18.51 29.00 29.99
N THR A 38 18.17 29.50 28.80
CA THR A 38 17.24 28.83 27.86
C THR A 38 17.92 27.86 26.91
N LEU A 39 19.26 27.88 26.86
CA LEU A 39 20.06 27.05 25.97
C LEU A 39 20.63 25.85 26.74
N ASN A 40 20.58 24.67 26.13
CA ASN A 40 21.16 23.47 26.72
C ASN A 40 22.67 23.42 26.43
N ASP A 41 23.47 23.85 27.40
CA ASP A 41 24.94 23.85 27.36
C ASP A 41 25.52 22.59 28.04
N SER A 42 25.15 21.42 27.53
CA SER A 42 25.55 20.12 28.09
C SER A 42 27.06 19.85 28.03
N GLY A 43 27.82 20.60 27.21
CA GLY A 43 29.28 20.52 27.14
C GLY A 43 30.02 21.64 27.88
N ASN A 44 29.31 22.50 28.63
CA ASN A 44 29.88 23.66 29.34
C ASN A 44 30.71 24.60 28.43
N TYR A 45 30.33 24.73 27.17
CA TYR A 45 31.00 25.58 26.18
C TYR A 45 30.81 27.07 26.48
N LEU A 46 29.71 27.43 27.14
CA LEU A 46 29.42 28.78 27.64
C LEU A 46 29.88 28.95 29.09
N GLY A 47 30.73 28.05 29.61
CA GLY A 47 31.17 28.03 31.00
C GLY A 47 31.85 29.31 31.50
N ASN A 48 32.43 30.11 30.61
CA ASN A 48 33.03 31.40 30.96
C ASN A 48 32.06 32.60 30.99
N TRP A 49 30.75 32.37 30.83
CA TRP A 49 29.73 33.43 30.98
C TRP A 49 29.39 33.57 32.46
N LEU A 50 30.11 34.45 33.17
CA LEU A 50 29.98 34.62 34.61
C LEU A 50 29.21 35.90 34.97
N PRO A 51 28.25 35.84 35.91
CA PRO A 51 27.49 37.02 36.35
C PRO A 51 28.33 38.06 37.09
N THR A 52 29.56 37.71 37.49
CA THR A 52 30.52 38.58 38.17
C THR A 52 31.37 39.41 37.21
N ASP A 53 31.31 39.16 35.91
CA ASP A 53 32.09 39.90 34.91
C ASP A 53 31.50 41.29 34.68
N GLU A 54 32.36 42.29 34.44
CA GLU A 54 31.91 43.66 34.16
C GLU A 54 31.25 43.79 32.78
N THR A 55 31.70 42.97 31.82
CA THR A 55 31.20 42.99 30.43
C THR A 55 31.16 41.57 29.85
N PRO A 56 30.20 41.25 28.96
CA PRO A 56 30.13 39.95 28.30
C PRO A 56 31.17 39.80 27.18
N CYS A 57 32.05 40.76 26.97
CA CYS A 57 32.88 40.86 25.78
C CYS A 57 34.01 39.84 25.70
N ASN A 58 34.38 39.26 26.85
CA ASN A 58 35.36 38.17 26.95
C ASN A 58 34.70 36.79 26.96
N TRP A 59 33.37 36.73 26.86
CA TRP A 59 32.64 35.47 26.88
C TRP A 59 32.81 34.70 25.58
N THR A 60 32.88 33.37 25.69
CA THR A 60 33.05 32.50 24.52
C THR A 60 31.87 32.71 23.59
N GLY A 61 32.18 33.04 22.33
CA GLY A 61 31.18 33.34 21.32
C GLY A 61 30.57 34.75 21.39
N ILE A 62 30.99 35.60 22.32
CA ILE A 62 30.65 37.02 22.32
C ILE A 62 31.88 37.82 21.91
N SER A 63 31.67 38.90 21.16
CA SER A 63 32.75 39.81 20.82
C SER A 63 32.19 41.22 20.74
N CYS A 64 32.78 42.13 21.52
CA CYS A 64 32.42 43.54 21.54
C CYS A 64 33.55 44.37 20.95
N PHE A 65 33.21 45.42 20.20
CA PHE A 65 34.22 46.34 19.66
C PHE A 65 33.80 47.79 19.91
N PRO A 66 34.63 48.60 20.59
CA PRO A 66 34.33 50.00 20.84
C PRO A 66 34.54 50.89 19.59
N ASN A 67 35.33 50.46 18.61
CA ASN A 67 35.40 51.09 17.28
C ASN A 67 35.96 50.08 16.26
N LEU A 68 35.25 49.89 15.14
CA LEU A 68 35.62 49.12 13.93
C LEU A 68 35.81 47.59 14.09
N GLN A 69 34.82 46.84 13.58
CA GLN A 69 34.82 45.45 13.11
C GLN A 69 35.58 44.37 13.90
N ARG A 70 34.81 43.58 14.67
CA ARG A 70 34.63 42.10 14.55
C ARG A 70 33.42 41.69 15.42
N GLN A 71 33.03 40.42 15.49
CA GLN A 71 31.62 40.01 15.58
C GLN A 71 31.35 38.96 16.68
N PRO A 72 30.24 39.03 17.44
CA PRO A 72 29.81 37.93 18.30
C PRO A 72 29.27 36.75 17.47
N THR A 73 29.67 35.53 17.82
CA THR A 73 29.20 34.24 17.28
C THR A 73 28.83 33.32 18.44
N VAL A 74 27.57 33.26 18.83
CA VAL A 74 27.13 32.36 19.92
C VAL A 74 27.03 30.94 19.36
N HIS A 75 27.82 30.01 19.88
CA HIS A 75 27.65 28.58 19.63
C HIS A 75 26.65 28.04 20.67
N ALA A 76 25.46 27.63 20.25
CA ALA A 76 24.38 27.19 21.14
C ALA A 76 24.03 25.73 20.84
N THR A 77 24.15 24.84 21.82
CA THR A 77 24.21 23.39 21.55
C THR A 77 22.89 22.61 21.63
N ARG A 78 21.70 23.25 21.75
CA ARG A 78 20.30 22.77 21.51
C ARG A 78 19.31 23.66 22.29
N GLY A 79 18.13 23.98 21.74
CA GLY A 79 17.11 24.84 22.39
C GLY A 79 16.27 25.66 21.40
N GLU A 80 15.36 26.51 21.90
CA GLU A 80 14.63 27.48 21.07
C GLU A 80 15.35 28.84 21.04
N ILE A 81 15.11 29.68 20.02
CA ILE A 81 15.60 31.06 20.01
C ILE A 81 14.67 31.89 20.91
N PRO A 82 15.12 32.37 22.07
CA PRO A 82 14.23 33.02 23.02
C PRO A 82 13.83 34.44 22.52
N PRO A 83 12.59 34.90 22.79
CA PRO A 83 12.15 36.26 22.47
C PRO A 83 13.02 37.37 23.08
N SER A 84 13.71 37.09 24.20
CA SER A 84 14.64 38.01 24.85
C SER A 84 15.79 38.48 23.95
N ILE A 85 16.09 37.78 22.85
CA ILE A 85 17.05 38.22 21.83
C ILE A 85 16.73 39.62 21.30
N GLY A 86 15.46 40.01 21.26
CA GLY A 86 15.02 41.33 20.82
C GLY A 86 15.43 42.48 21.73
N LYS A 87 15.92 42.21 22.95
CA LYS A 87 16.46 43.22 23.87
C LYS A 87 17.86 43.70 23.44
N LEU A 88 18.59 42.90 22.64
CA LEU A 88 19.94 43.22 22.15
C LEU A 88 19.90 44.20 20.95
N ASN A 89 19.39 45.40 21.16
CA ASN A 89 19.13 46.39 20.10
C ASN A 89 20.39 46.92 19.37
N ARG A 90 21.59 46.66 19.92
CA ARG A 90 22.90 46.98 19.31
C ARG A 90 23.49 45.82 18.50
N LEU A 91 22.82 44.66 18.46
CA LEU A 91 23.32 43.47 17.79
C LEU A 91 23.44 43.68 16.28
N GLN A 92 24.65 43.45 15.74
CA GLN A 92 24.92 43.62 14.30
C GLN A 92 25.03 42.28 13.55
N ARG A 93 25.44 41.21 14.21
CA ARG A 93 25.54 39.88 13.61
C ARG A 93 24.97 38.87 14.59
N LEU A 94 24.02 38.08 14.13
CA LEU A 94 23.52 36.91 14.84
C LEU A 94 23.87 35.68 14.02
N ALA A 95 24.78 34.86 14.54
CA ALA A 95 25.20 33.62 13.91
C ALA A 95 24.88 32.46 14.85
N LEU A 96 23.82 31.73 14.50
CA LEU A 96 23.34 30.55 15.22
C LEU A 96 23.19 29.35 14.25
N HIS A 97 23.89 29.36 13.13
CA HIS A 97 23.83 28.29 12.12
C HIS A 97 24.57 27.03 12.58
N GLN A 98 24.19 25.87 12.02
CA GLN A 98 24.77 24.56 12.33
C GLN A 98 24.67 24.20 13.81
N ASN A 99 23.49 24.43 14.37
CA ASN A 99 23.15 24.04 15.73
C ASN A 99 21.90 23.14 15.69
N ASN A 100 21.52 22.60 16.84
CA ASN A 100 20.29 21.82 16.99
C ASN A 100 19.14 22.69 17.50
N LEU A 101 19.03 23.94 17.02
CA LEU A 101 17.96 24.85 17.45
C LEU A 101 16.62 24.45 16.82
N HIS A 102 15.54 24.51 17.58
CA HIS A 102 14.18 24.16 17.13
C HIS A 102 13.18 25.26 17.54
N GLY A 103 11.90 25.10 17.20
CA GLY A 103 10.88 26.10 17.49
C GLY A 103 10.84 27.24 16.47
N LEU A 104 10.13 28.32 16.80
CA LEU A 104 9.85 29.43 15.87
C LEU A 104 10.98 30.46 15.83
N ILE A 105 11.15 31.17 14.71
CA ILE A 105 11.91 32.42 14.70
C ILE A 105 11.07 33.49 15.43
N PRO A 106 11.51 34.01 16.60
CA PRO A 106 10.71 34.96 17.38
C PRO A 106 10.54 36.27 16.62
N ASN A 107 9.34 36.86 16.69
CA ASN A 107 9.05 38.14 16.04
C ASN A 107 9.91 39.27 16.63
N GLU A 108 10.31 39.14 17.88
CA GLU A 108 11.15 40.07 18.64
C GLU A 108 12.54 40.25 18.02
N ILE A 109 13.02 39.33 17.18
CA ILE A 109 14.26 39.50 16.41
C ILE A 109 14.22 40.77 15.53
N THR A 110 13.02 41.22 15.15
CA THR A 110 12.80 42.43 14.37
C THR A 110 13.06 43.73 15.15
N ASN A 111 13.23 43.64 16.48
CA ASN A 111 13.63 44.76 17.34
C ASN A 111 15.14 45.03 17.30
N CYS A 112 15.95 44.10 16.77
CA CYS A 112 17.38 44.26 16.60
C CYS A 112 17.70 45.12 15.36
N ILE A 113 17.26 46.38 15.36
CA ILE A 113 17.28 47.27 14.17
C ILE A 113 18.69 47.53 13.58
N HIS A 114 19.76 47.26 14.34
CA HIS A 114 21.15 47.36 13.90
C HIS A 114 21.69 46.10 13.22
N LEU A 115 20.88 45.04 13.10
CA LEU A 115 21.30 43.75 12.56
C LEU A 115 21.68 43.87 11.08
N ARG A 116 22.89 43.41 10.77
CA ARG A 116 23.50 43.39 9.43
C ARG A 116 23.62 41.99 8.86
N ALA A 117 23.75 40.97 9.70
CA ALA A 117 23.87 39.60 9.24
C ALA A 117 23.11 38.64 10.16
N LEU A 118 22.29 37.79 9.57
CA LEU A 118 21.50 36.76 10.23
C LEU A 118 21.83 35.40 9.60
N TYR A 119 22.44 34.50 10.38
CA TYR A 119 22.73 33.13 9.95
C TYR A 119 22.04 32.15 10.88
N LEU A 120 20.98 31.50 10.39
CA LEU A 120 20.21 30.46 11.08
C LEU A 120 20.21 29.13 10.32
N ARG A 121 21.05 29.00 9.28
CA ARG A 121 21.15 27.80 8.46
C ARG A 121 21.40 26.52 9.25
N ALA A 122 20.90 25.38 8.78
CA ALA A 122 21.19 24.05 9.34
C ALA A 122 20.82 23.99 10.83
N ASN A 123 19.54 24.19 11.09
CA ASN A 123 18.86 24.00 12.37
C ASN A 123 17.52 23.28 12.08
N TYR A 124 16.72 23.05 13.12
CA TYR A 124 15.38 22.48 13.05
C TYR A 124 14.28 23.55 13.27
N LEU A 125 14.50 24.79 12.81
CA LEU A 125 13.54 25.88 13.02
C LEU A 125 12.27 25.68 12.20
N GLU A 126 11.12 25.90 12.83
CA GLU A 126 9.79 25.70 12.27
C GLU A 126 8.99 27.01 12.13
N GLY A 127 7.84 26.93 11.45
CA GLY A 127 6.95 28.08 11.24
C GLY A 127 7.40 29.01 10.12
N GLY A 128 6.86 30.23 10.09
CA GLY A 128 7.12 31.19 9.01
C GLY A 128 8.18 32.24 9.37
N ILE A 129 8.70 32.92 8.36
CA ILE A 129 9.54 34.11 8.56
C ILE A 129 8.64 35.23 9.15
N PRO A 130 9.06 35.91 10.23
CA PRO A 130 8.32 37.05 10.79
C PRO A 130 7.91 38.06 9.71
N SER A 131 6.62 38.41 9.67
CA SER A 131 6.08 39.30 8.62
C SER A 131 6.72 40.69 8.63
N ASN A 132 7.23 41.14 9.78
CA ASN A 132 7.90 42.43 9.97
C ASN A 132 9.42 42.39 9.75
N ILE A 133 10.01 41.29 9.26
CA ILE A 133 11.46 41.17 9.06
C ILE A 133 12.05 42.28 8.18
N GLY A 134 11.24 42.86 7.29
CA GLY A 134 11.59 44.04 6.49
C GLY A 134 11.90 45.32 7.27
N SER A 135 11.67 45.38 8.59
CA SER A 135 12.06 46.51 9.45
C SER A 135 13.58 46.62 9.63
N LEU A 136 14.31 45.52 9.44
CA LEU A 136 15.76 45.43 9.63
C LEU A 136 16.53 46.03 8.43
N SER A 137 16.31 47.31 8.16
CA SER A 137 16.82 48.02 6.96
C SER A 137 18.35 47.99 6.77
N LEU A 138 19.11 47.65 7.81
CA LEU A 138 20.56 47.50 7.77
C LEU A 138 21.04 46.09 7.40
N LEU A 139 20.12 45.14 7.22
CA LEU A 139 20.45 43.74 6.96
C LEU A 139 21.06 43.57 5.57
N THR A 140 22.22 42.90 5.54
CA THR A 140 23.03 42.63 4.35
C THR A 140 23.11 41.15 4.00
N VAL A 141 23.01 40.27 5.01
CA VAL A 141 23.06 38.81 4.84
C VAL A 141 21.93 38.16 5.61
N MET A 142 21.18 37.29 4.95
CA MET A 142 20.14 36.44 5.55
C MET A 142 20.29 35.01 5.02
N ASP A 143 20.73 34.10 5.87
CA ASP A 143 20.81 32.67 5.56
C ASP A 143 19.91 31.88 6.52
N LEU A 144 18.79 31.38 5.99
CA LEU A 144 17.81 30.57 6.70
C LEU A 144 17.72 29.15 6.11
N SER A 145 18.67 28.75 5.26
CA SER A 145 18.56 27.50 4.50
C SER A 145 18.66 26.26 5.39
N SER A 146 18.17 25.11 4.93
CA SER A 146 18.27 23.84 5.66
C SER A 146 17.63 23.93 7.05
N ASN A 147 16.34 24.24 7.07
CA ASN A 147 15.47 24.27 8.25
C ASN A 147 14.10 23.64 7.90
N LEU A 148 13.15 23.66 8.85
CA LEU A 148 11.78 23.17 8.67
C LEU A 148 10.77 24.32 8.46
N LEU A 149 11.21 25.48 7.95
CA LEU A 149 10.37 26.67 7.82
C LEU A 149 9.31 26.49 6.72
N LYS A 150 8.10 26.99 6.97
CA LYS A 150 6.92 26.79 6.12
C LYS A 150 6.05 28.05 6.01
N GLY A 151 5.20 28.09 4.99
CA GLY A 151 4.32 29.24 4.70
C GLY A 151 4.83 30.12 3.56
N ALA A 152 4.21 31.29 3.38
CA ALA A 152 4.58 32.22 2.31
C ALA A 152 5.81 33.06 2.68
N ILE A 153 6.65 33.36 1.69
CA ILE A 153 7.78 34.29 1.85
C ILE A 153 7.21 35.71 2.02
N PRO A 154 7.50 36.41 3.15
CA PRO A 154 6.95 37.75 3.37
C PRO A 154 7.45 38.76 2.34
N SER A 155 6.53 39.51 1.73
CA SER A 155 6.86 40.59 0.79
C SER A 155 7.67 41.73 1.44
N SER A 156 7.66 41.82 2.77
CA SER A 156 8.45 42.78 3.53
C SER A 156 9.96 42.60 3.35
N ILE A 157 10.45 41.39 3.01
CA ILE A 157 11.88 41.16 2.67
C ILE A 157 12.29 42.04 1.49
N GLY A 158 11.37 42.32 0.56
CA GLY A 158 11.61 43.24 -0.56
C GLY A 158 12.04 44.65 -0.15
N ARG A 159 11.72 45.09 1.08
CA ARG A 159 12.10 46.41 1.63
C ARG A 159 13.54 46.47 2.13
N LEU A 160 14.25 45.35 2.23
CA LEU A 160 15.63 45.26 2.70
C LEU A 160 16.62 45.68 1.61
N THR A 161 16.66 46.98 1.31
CA THR A 161 17.46 47.56 0.20
C THR A 161 18.97 47.32 0.30
N ARG A 162 19.49 46.94 1.47
CA ARG A 162 20.90 46.62 1.69
C ARG A 162 21.24 45.13 1.63
N LEU A 163 20.23 44.27 1.44
CA LEU A 163 20.40 42.81 1.41
C LEU A 163 21.18 42.41 0.15
N ARG A 164 22.31 41.73 0.34
CA ARG A 164 23.21 41.28 -0.74
C ARG A 164 23.25 39.76 -0.88
N TYR A 165 22.92 39.05 0.18
CA TYR A 165 22.87 37.60 0.19
C TYR A 165 21.59 37.14 0.88
N LEU A 166 20.81 36.35 0.17
CA LEU A 166 19.62 35.68 0.65
C LEU A 166 19.71 34.20 0.32
N ASN A 167 19.54 33.35 1.32
CA ASN A 167 19.40 31.92 1.12
C ASN A 167 18.25 31.37 1.96
N LEU A 168 17.20 30.92 1.28
CA LEU A 168 16.00 30.29 1.84
C LEU A 168 15.86 28.83 1.36
N SER A 169 16.91 28.27 0.75
CA SER A 169 16.88 26.94 0.15
C SER A 169 16.63 25.84 1.20
N THR A 170 16.14 24.69 0.76
CA THR A 170 16.00 23.48 1.60
C THR A 170 15.13 23.76 2.84
N ASN A 171 13.90 24.19 2.59
CA ASN A 171 12.83 24.45 3.56
C ASN A 171 11.49 23.99 2.93
N PHE A 172 10.35 24.30 3.58
CA PHE A 172 8.99 23.96 3.13
C PHE A 172 8.15 25.20 2.76
N PHE A 173 8.76 26.26 2.24
CA PHE A 173 8.02 27.45 1.80
C PHE A 173 7.07 27.14 0.62
N SER A 174 5.95 27.86 0.55
CA SER A 174 4.91 27.65 -0.46
C SER A 174 4.27 28.96 -0.93
N GLY A 175 3.71 28.94 -2.14
CA GLY A 175 3.06 30.10 -2.76
C GLY A 175 3.96 30.89 -3.71
N GLU A 176 3.47 32.05 -4.14
CA GLU A 176 4.20 32.93 -5.06
C GLU A 176 5.33 33.67 -4.33
N ILE A 177 6.53 33.63 -4.91
CA ILE A 177 7.67 34.43 -4.45
C ILE A 177 7.37 35.90 -4.81
N PRO A 178 7.26 36.82 -3.84
CA PRO A 178 6.91 38.20 -4.13
C PRO A 178 7.95 38.85 -5.06
N ASP A 179 7.52 39.29 -6.23
CA ASP A 179 8.35 40.03 -7.19
C ASP A 179 8.39 41.52 -6.83
N ILE A 180 8.99 41.84 -5.68
CA ILE A 180 9.06 43.21 -5.16
C ILE A 180 10.41 43.52 -4.50
N GLY A 181 10.97 44.68 -4.85
CA GLY A 181 12.20 45.20 -4.24
C GLY A 181 13.37 44.23 -4.39
N VAL A 182 14.18 44.05 -3.36
CA VAL A 182 15.42 43.24 -3.45
C VAL A 182 15.18 41.75 -3.78
N LEU A 183 13.96 41.23 -3.54
CA LEU A 183 13.62 39.84 -3.84
C LEU A 183 13.69 39.51 -5.33
N ASN A 184 13.53 40.49 -6.21
CA ASN A 184 13.65 40.28 -7.66
C ASN A 184 15.11 40.11 -8.13
N THR A 185 16.08 40.46 -7.28
CA THR A 185 17.52 40.37 -7.61
C THR A 185 18.12 38.99 -7.33
N PHE A 186 17.42 38.15 -6.56
CA PHE A 186 17.88 36.81 -6.18
C PHE A 186 17.30 35.74 -7.11
N GLY A 187 18.16 34.90 -7.66
CA GLY A 187 17.78 33.81 -8.57
C GLY A 187 17.46 32.49 -7.87
N ASN A 188 17.15 31.47 -8.67
CA ASN A 188 16.70 30.14 -8.24
C ASN A 188 17.51 29.51 -7.09
N LYS A 189 18.84 29.72 -7.07
CA LYS A 189 19.73 29.18 -6.03
C LYS A 189 19.30 29.56 -4.61
N SER A 190 18.74 30.75 -4.41
CA SER A 190 18.26 31.23 -3.11
C SER A 190 17.00 30.53 -2.61
N PHE A 191 16.29 29.78 -3.47
CA PHE A 191 14.97 29.21 -3.17
C PHE A 191 14.89 27.69 -3.40
N LEU A 192 15.99 27.08 -3.85
CA LEU A 192 16.07 25.67 -4.24
C LEU A 192 15.63 24.72 -3.12
N GLY A 193 14.98 23.60 -3.44
CA GLY A 193 14.49 22.63 -2.43
C GLY A 193 13.14 22.95 -1.79
N ASN A 194 12.51 24.09 -2.12
CA ASN A 194 11.13 24.40 -1.70
C ASN A 194 10.12 24.02 -2.81
N LEU A 195 9.61 22.79 -2.79
CA LEU A 195 8.82 22.19 -3.89
C LEU A 195 7.54 22.97 -4.25
N ASN A 196 6.96 23.71 -3.31
CA ASN A 196 5.67 24.39 -3.47
C ASN A 196 5.77 25.89 -3.77
N LEU A 197 6.98 26.43 -4.02
CA LEU A 197 7.14 27.80 -4.50
C LEU A 197 6.86 27.91 -6.01
N CYS A 198 6.42 29.10 -6.43
CA CYS A 198 6.28 29.50 -7.83
C CYS A 198 6.64 30.99 -7.97
N GLY A 199 6.95 31.46 -9.19
CA GLY A 199 7.36 32.85 -9.45
C GLY A 199 8.48 32.93 -10.48
N GLN A 200 8.80 34.15 -10.93
CA GLN A 200 9.83 34.38 -11.94
C GLN A 200 11.22 33.91 -11.47
N GLN A 201 11.51 34.09 -10.19
CA GLN A 201 12.81 33.83 -9.56
C GLN A 201 13.22 32.34 -9.62
N VAL A 202 12.24 31.42 -9.69
CA VAL A 202 12.46 29.96 -9.80
C VAL A 202 12.03 29.39 -11.15
N HIS A 203 11.72 30.26 -12.12
CA HIS A 203 11.23 29.87 -13.45
C HIS A 203 10.05 28.88 -13.43
N LYS A 204 9.17 29.00 -12.43
CA LYS A 204 8.02 28.12 -12.25
C LYS A 204 6.73 28.92 -12.28
N PRO A 205 5.83 28.69 -13.26
CA PRO A 205 4.62 29.49 -13.39
C PRO A 205 3.69 29.30 -12.18
N CYS A 206 3.25 30.41 -11.58
CA CYS A 206 2.21 30.36 -10.57
C CYS A 206 0.87 30.05 -11.22
N ARG A 207 0.25 28.94 -10.81
CA ARG A 207 -1.12 28.61 -11.23
C ARG A 207 -2.06 29.56 -10.50
N THR A 208 -2.41 30.67 -11.13
CA THR A 208 -3.57 31.46 -10.71
C THR A 208 -4.84 30.64 -10.89
N SER A 209 -5.90 30.99 -10.15
CA SER A 209 -7.18 30.29 -10.18
C SER A 209 -7.90 30.28 -11.54
N LEU A 210 -7.29 30.83 -12.59
CA LEU A 210 -7.77 30.85 -13.97
C LEU A 210 -6.56 30.71 -14.92
N GLY A 211 -6.28 29.49 -15.37
CA GLY A 211 -5.18 29.23 -16.30
C GLY A 211 -5.48 29.69 -17.73
N PHE A 212 -4.61 30.53 -18.30
CA PHE A 212 -4.25 30.63 -19.72
C PHE A 212 -2.90 31.39 -19.86
N PRO A 213 -2.07 31.11 -20.89
CA PRO A 213 -0.84 31.85 -21.16
C PRO A 213 -1.13 33.06 -22.06
N ALA A 214 -0.47 34.20 -21.82
CA ALA A 214 -0.52 35.34 -22.74
C ALA A 214 0.89 35.89 -22.97
N VAL A 215 1.34 35.81 -24.22
CA VAL A 215 2.43 36.63 -24.77
C VAL A 215 1.84 37.99 -25.15
N LEU A 216 2.51 39.06 -24.67
CA LEU A 216 2.63 40.48 -25.09
C LEU A 216 1.81 41.02 -26.30
N PRO A 217 1.39 42.33 -26.34
CA PRO A 217 2.31 43.48 -26.21
C PRO A 217 1.79 44.76 -25.50
N HIS A 218 2.73 45.70 -25.35
CA HIS A 218 2.71 47.05 -24.78
C HIS A 218 1.50 47.93 -25.14
N ALA A 219 0.99 48.71 -24.18
CA ALA A 219 0.77 50.17 -24.28
C ALA A 219 -0.03 50.72 -23.06
N GLU A 220 0.65 51.57 -22.28
CA GLU A 220 0.24 52.89 -21.77
C GLU A 220 -1.22 53.27 -21.38
N ILE A 221 -1.30 53.98 -20.22
CA ILE A 221 -2.21 55.11 -19.86
C ILE A 221 -3.34 54.91 -18.80
N GLN A 222 -3.05 55.53 -17.63
CA GLN A 222 -3.85 56.39 -16.73
C GLN A 222 -5.27 56.05 -16.22
N THR A 223 -5.32 55.92 -14.89
CA THR A 223 -6.26 56.53 -13.90
C THR A 223 -7.66 57.01 -14.33
N LYS A 224 -8.71 56.56 -13.61
CA LYS A 224 -9.64 57.47 -12.87
C LYS A 224 -10.66 56.77 -11.95
N ARG A 225 -11.12 57.58 -10.98
CA ARG A 225 -11.93 57.31 -9.78
C ARG A 225 -13.41 56.94 -10.02
N SER A 226 -13.96 56.28 -8.98
CA SER A 226 -15.22 56.60 -8.26
C SER A 226 -16.43 55.67 -8.48
N SER A 227 -17.00 55.12 -7.39
CA SER A 227 -18.33 55.54 -6.90
C SER A 227 -18.65 54.87 -5.55
N ARG A 228 -19.22 55.65 -4.63
CA ARG A 228 -19.31 55.38 -3.18
C ARG A 228 -20.59 54.63 -2.76
N TYR A 229 -21.49 54.33 -3.70
CA TYR A 229 -22.82 53.78 -3.40
C TYR A 229 -22.85 52.24 -3.35
N ILE A 230 -21.93 51.57 -4.05
CA ILE A 230 -21.82 50.10 -4.11
C ILE A 230 -21.31 49.52 -2.76
N LYS A 231 -20.66 50.34 -1.93
CA LYS A 231 -20.07 49.89 -0.66
C LYS A 231 -21.11 49.53 0.42
N GLY A 232 -22.29 50.15 0.43
CA GLY A 232 -23.28 49.92 1.50
C GLY A 232 -23.95 48.55 1.45
N VAL A 233 -24.33 48.10 0.26
CA VAL A 233 -25.00 46.81 0.05
C VAL A 233 -24.03 45.63 0.17
N LEU A 234 -22.78 45.81 -0.26
CA LEU A 234 -21.71 44.83 -0.06
C LEU A 234 -21.39 44.59 1.42
N ILE A 235 -21.41 45.64 2.26
CA ILE A 235 -21.09 45.48 3.69
C ILE A 235 -22.12 44.63 4.43
N GLY A 236 -23.42 44.73 4.08
CA GLY A 236 -24.48 43.90 4.68
C GLY A 236 -24.45 42.43 4.24
N ALA A 237 -24.12 42.16 2.98
CA ALA A 237 -23.97 40.79 2.48
C ALA A 237 -22.68 40.12 2.99
N MET A 238 -21.59 40.89 3.12
CA MET A 238 -20.32 40.38 3.64
C MET A 238 -20.36 40.12 5.14
N SER A 239 -21.11 40.91 5.91
CA SER A 239 -21.25 40.69 7.36
C SER A 239 -22.08 39.45 7.68
N THR A 240 -23.15 39.20 6.92
CA THR A 240 -23.95 37.97 7.06
C THR A 240 -23.20 36.72 6.63
N LEU A 241 -22.43 36.78 5.54
CA LEU A 241 -21.52 35.69 5.13
C LEU A 241 -20.39 35.46 6.14
N ALA A 242 -19.85 36.52 6.75
CA ALA A 242 -18.82 36.39 7.78
C ALA A 242 -19.36 35.72 9.04
N VAL A 243 -20.58 36.05 9.48
CA VAL A 243 -21.20 35.39 10.63
C VAL A 243 -21.48 33.92 10.33
N MET A 244 -21.99 33.60 9.13
CA MET A 244 -22.20 32.20 8.71
C MET A 244 -20.87 31.42 8.64
N LEU A 245 -19.79 32.05 8.17
CA LEU A 245 -18.46 31.45 8.14
C LEU A 245 -17.90 31.21 9.54
N VAL A 246 -18.10 32.16 10.48
CA VAL A 246 -17.67 31.99 11.88
C VAL A 246 -18.45 30.87 12.56
N VAL A 247 -19.76 30.75 12.33
CA VAL A 247 -20.57 29.64 12.85
C VAL A 247 -20.11 28.30 12.25
N LEU A 248 -19.81 28.27 10.95
CA LEU A 248 -19.35 27.06 10.28
C LEU A 248 -17.93 26.66 10.71
N LEU A 249 -17.05 27.64 10.95
CA LEU A 249 -15.72 27.41 11.51
C LEU A 249 -15.79 26.98 12.99
N ALA A 250 -16.72 27.53 13.77
CA ALA A 250 -16.96 27.10 15.15
C ALA A 250 -17.54 25.67 15.18
N PHE A 251 -18.47 25.34 14.28
CA PHE A 251 -19.00 23.99 14.12
C PHE A 251 -17.90 23.02 13.68
N LEU A 252 -17.07 23.39 12.71
CA LEU A 252 -15.90 22.60 12.31
C LEU A 252 -14.88 22.46 13.44
N TRP A 253 -14.65 23.51 14.23
CA TRP A 253 -13.79 23.46 15.41
C TRP A 253 -14.36 22.50 16.46
N ILE A 254 -15.67 22.53 16.71
CA ILE A 254 -16.36 21.60 17.63
C ILE A 254 -16.32 20.16 17.07
N CYS A 255 -16.49 19.96 15.77
CA CYS A 255 -16.34 18.65 15.12
C CYS A 255 -14.88 18.15 15.17
N LEU A 256 -13.90 19.04 15.03
CA LEU A 256 -12.48 18.73 15.11
C LEU A 256 -12.03 18.47 16.56
N LEU A 257 -12.60 19.18 17.54
CA LEU A 257 -12.45 18.87 18.96
C LEU A 257 -13.09 17.53 19.29
N SER A 258 -14.28 17.23 18.76
CA SER A 258 -14.95 15.92 18.87
C SER A 258 -14.14 14.79 18.23
N LYS A 259 -13.42 15.05 17.13
CA LYS A 259 -12.54 14.07 16.48
C LYS A 259 -11.24 13.88 17.27
N LYS A 260 -10.63 14.96 17.75
CA LYS A 260 -9.47 14.93 18.67
C LYS A 260 -9.79 14.25 20.00
N GLU A 261 -11.02 14.40 20.52
CA GLU A 261 -11.47 13.74 21.74
C GLU A 261 -11.81 12.25 21.51
N ARG A 262 -12.28 11.87 20.30
CA ARG A 262 -12.47 10.47 19.89
C ARG A 262 -11.15 9.73 19.64
N ASP A 263 -10.19 10.38 18.98
CA ASP A 263 -8.84 9.84 18.76
C ASP A 263 -8.07 9.79 20.09
N ALA A 264 -8.20 10.82 20.94
CA ALA A 264 -7.64 10.79 22.29
C ALA A 264 -8.27 9.69 23.16
N LYS A 265 -9.58 9.41 23.04
CA LYS A 265 -10.26 8.30 23.74
C LYS A 265 -9.78 6.92 23.26
N LYS A 266 -9.52 6.74 21.96
CA LYS A 266 -8.97 5.50 21.38
C LYS A 266 -7.51 5.24 21.80
N TYR A 267 -6.70 6.30 21.90
CA TYR A 267 -5.34 6.22 22.44
C TYR A 267 -5.30 6.10 23.97
N THR A 268 -6.27 6.68 24.71
CA THR A 268 -6.39 6.46 26.16
C THR A 268 -6.98 5.10 26.52
N GLU A 269 -7.71 4.41 25.65
CA GLU A 269 -8.15 3.02 25.86
C GLU A 269 -6.95 2.05 25.83
N VAL A 270 -6.06 2.17 24.85
CA VAL A 270 -4.78 1.42 24.84
C VAL A 270 -3.92 1.79 26.05
N LYS A 271 -3.87 3.08 26.41
CA LYS A 271 -3.18 3.56 27.63
C LYS A 271 -3.82 3.04 28.92
N LYS A 272 -5.15 2.83 28.97
CA LYS A 272 -5.87 2.25 30.13
C LYS A 272 -5.68 0.74 30.24
N GLN A 273 -5.46 0.04 29.14
CA GLN A 273 -5.20 -1.39 29.15
C GLN A 273 -3.76 -1.69 29.62
N VAL A 274 -2.78 -0.86 29.22
CA VAL A 274 -1.39 -0.95 29.70
C VAL A 274 -1.24 -0.47 31.16
N HIS A 275 -2.01 0.52 31.61
CA HIS A 275 -1.93 1.03 32.99
C HIS A 275 -2.62 0.13 34.04
N LYS A 276 -3.30 -0.95 33.62
CA LYS A 276 -3.93 -1.91 34.54
C LYS A 276 -2.96 -3.00 35.04
N ASP A 277 -1.84 -3.20 34.35
CA ASP A 277 -0.87 -4.27 34.61
C ASP A 277 0.54 -3.77 34.99
N THR A 278 0.67 -2.51 35.45
CA THR A 278 1.94 -1.94 35.93
C THR A 278 2.60 -2.76 37.05
N LYS A 279 1.80 -3.51 37.83
CA LYS A 279 2.30 -4.44 38.86
C LYS A 279 3.08 -5.63 38.31
N LYS A 280 2.79 -6.08 37.09
CA LYS A 280 3.48 -7.24 36.46
C LYS A 280 4.81 -6.85 35.84
N LEU A 281 4.95 -5.59 35.37
CA LEU A 281 6.22 -5.04 34.88
C LEU A 281 7.23 -4.81 36.02
N GLU A 282 6.77 -4.67 37.26
CA GLU A 282 7.60 -4.58 38.47
C GLU A 282 7.94 -5.95 39.09
N SER A 283 7.34 -7.04 38.61
CA SER A 283 7.52 -8.42 39.13
C SER A 283 8.30 -9.34 38.18
N LEU A 284 9.11 -8.78 37.28
CA LEU A 284 9.95 -9.57 36.36
C LEU A 284 11.16 -10.11 37.14
N ASP A 285 11.19 -11.43 37.33
CA ASP A 285 12.20 -12.15 38.12
C ASP A 285 13.34 -12.69 37.25
N GLU A 286 14.40 -13.23 37.86
CA GLU A 286 15.57 -13.78 37.14
C GLU A 286 15.23 -14.99 36.24
N GLU A 287 14.14 -15.71 36.55
CA GLU A 287 13.68 -16.87 35.78
C GLU A 287 13.08 -16.49 34.41
N ASP A 288 12.66 -15.23 34.23
CA ASP A 288 12.08 -14.74 32.98
C ASP A 288 13.12 -14.16 32.01
N VAL A 289 14.41 -14.19 32.36
CA VAL A 289 15.49 -13.63 31.54
C VAL A 289 15.73 -14.50 30.30
N VAL A 290 15.52 -13.90 29.13
CA VAL A 290 15.83 -14.51 27.82
C VAL A 290 17.29 -14.29 27.47
N GLY A 291 17.84 -13.12 27.81
CA GLY A 291 19.23 -12.78 27.56
C GLY A 291 19.61 -11.45 28.19
N SER A 292 20.90 -11.26 28.48
CA SER A 292 21.44 -10.01 29.04
C SER A 292 22.67 -9.57 28.23
N GLY A 293 22.71 -8.30 27.83
CA GLY A 293 23.74 -7.78 26.95
C GLY A 293 24.07 -6.31 27.17
N GLY A 294 24.88 -5.75 26.27
CA GLY A 294 25.39 -4.37 26.39
C GLY A 294 24.32 -3.27 26.39
N PHE A 295 23.13 -3.57 25.89
CA PHE A 295 22.04 -2.61 25.73
C PHE A 295 20.87 -2.87 26.70
N GLY A 296 21.03 -3.79 27.66
CA GLY A 296 20.01 -4.11 28.66
C GLY A 296 19.75 -5.61 28.80
N THR A 297 18.78 -5.94 29.65
CA THR A 297 18.33 -7.32 29.89
C THR A 297 16.95 -7.52 29.27
N VAL A 298 16.78 -8.60 28.50
CA VAL A 298 15.53 -8.96 27.83
C VAL A 298 14.80 -10.03 28.63
N TYR A 299 13.52 -9.77 28.92
CA TYR A 299 12.63 -10.64 29.67
C TYR A 299 11.53 -11.19 28.77
N ARG A 300 11.13 -12.44 29.01
CA ARG A 300 9.93 -13.03 28.42
C ARG A 300 8.73 -12.63 29.27
N MET A 301 7.74 -11.99 28.66
CA MET A 301 6.52 -11.58 29.35
C MET A 301 5.30 -12.26 28.72
N VAL A 302 4.55 -13.01 29.52
CA VAL A 302 3.27 -13.60 29.10
C VAL A 302 2.13 -12.75 29.67
N MET A 303 1.30 -12.20 28.79
CA MET A 303 0.12 -11.41 29.12
C MET A 303 -1.06 -12.31 29.51
N ASN A 304 -2.07 -11.73 30.18
CA ASN A 304 -3.21 -12.48 30.72
C ASN A 304 -4.13 -13.05 29.61
N ASP A 305 -4.00 -12.56 28.39
CA ASP A 305 -4.65 -13.04 27.16
C ASP A 305 -3.82 -14.08 26.39
N CYS A 306 -2.79 -14.66 27.04
CA CYS A 306 -1.83 -15.61 26.46
C CYS A 306 -0.88 -15.03 25.39
N GLY A 307 -0.87 -13.71 25.15
CA GLY A 307 0.13 -13.09 24.29
C GLY A 307 1.53 -13.13 24.92
N THR A 308 2.56 -13.57 24.17
CA THR A 308 3.96 -13.58 24.65
C THR A 308 4.75 -12.46 23.99
N PHE A 309 5.47 -11.68 24.78
CA PHE A 309 6.27 -10.52 24.35
C PHE A 309 7.68 -10.57 24.91
N ALA A 310 8.63 -9.95 24.21
CA ALA A 310 9.98 -9.72 24.71
C ALA A 310 10.06 -8.29 25.27
N VAL A 311 10.49 -8.14 26.51
CA VAL A 311 10.61 -6.84 27.20
C VAL A 311 12.07 -6.55 27.49
N LYS A 312 12.69 -5.63 26.76
CA LYS A 312 14.06 -5.18 26.98
C LYS A 312 14.09 -4.06 28.00
N ARG A 313 14.79 -4.27 29.10
CA ARG A 313 15.04 -3.28 30.14
C ARG A 313 16.42 -2.67 29.96
N ILE A 314 16.47 -1.38 29.66
CA ILE A 314 17.72 -0.64 29.47
C ILE A 314 18.38 -0.38 30.83
N ASP A 315 19.68 -0.69 30.93
CA ASP A 315 20.48 -0.49 32.15
C ASP A 315 20.75 1.01 32.40
N ARG A 316 20.43 1.49 33.61
CA ARG A 316 20.58 2.91 34.00
C ARG A 316 22.02 3.30 34.32
N ASN A 317 22.87 2.33 34.65
CA ASN A 317 24.22 2.61 35.14
C ASN A 317 25.21 2.94 34.02
N ARG A 318 24.78 2.91 32.76
CA ARG A 318 25.60 3.23 31.60
C ARG A 318 25.36 4.66 31.10
N GLU A 319 26.43 5.41 30.93
CA GLU A 319 26.42 6.68 30.19
C GLU A 319 25.84 6.45 28.77
N GLY A 320 24.87 7.27 28.37
CA GLY A 320 24.20 7.14 27.06
C GLY A 320 22.99 6.18 27.01
N SER A 321 22.55 5.59 28.13
CA SER A 321 21.35 4.73 28.19
C SER A 321 20.06 5.44 27.71
N ASP A 322 19.96 6.74 27.94
CA ASP A 322 18.90 7.60 27.42
C ASP A 322 18.92 7.68 25.90
N GLU A 323 20.10 7.87 25.31
CA GLU A 323 20.26 7.98 23.85
C GLU A 323 19.96 6.66 23.14
N VAL A 324 20.39 5.53 23.72
CA VAL A 324 20.09 4.18 23.20
C VAL A 324 18.58 3.94 23.18
N PHE A 325 17.89 4.28 24.29
CA PHE A 325 16.45 4.10 24.39
C PHE A 325 15.67 4.99 23.40
N GLU A 326 15.96 6.30 23.33
CA GLU A 326 15.24 7.20 22.42
C GLU A 326 15.48 6.82 20.95
N ARG A 327 16.71 6.44 20.59
CA ARG A 327 17.07 6.05 19.23
C ARG A 327 16.36 4.79 18.79
N GLU A 328 16.30 3.77 19.65
CA GLU A 328 15.62 2.53 19.33
C GLU A 328 14.11 2.76 19.17
N VAL A 329 13.49 3.66 19.96
CA VAL A 329 12.09 4.08 19.79
C VAL A 329 11.87 4.89 18.51
N GLU A 330 12.78 5.80 18.18
CA GLU A 330 12.68 6.65 16.98
C GLU A 330 12.78 5.83 15.69
N ILE A 331 13.77 4.95 15.62
CA ILE A 331 14.03 4.10 14.45
C ILE A 331 12.93 3.03 14.33
N LEU A 332 12.71 2.20 15.36
CA LEU A 332 11.73 1.12 15.28
C LEU A 332 10.28 1.60 15.27
N GLY A 333 9.99 2.80 15.79
CA GLY A 333 8.67 3.40 15.69
C GLY A 333 8.32 3.89 14.28
N SER A 334 9.30 4.05 13.39
CA SER A 334 9.13 4.57 12.03
C SER A 334 9.33 3.54 10.92
N ILE A 335 9.83 2.34 11.23
CA ILE A 335 10.13 1.29 10.24
C ILE A 335 9.32 0.02 10.47
N LYS A 336 8.98 -0.69 9.40
CA LYS A 336 8.29 -1.98 9.46
C LYS A 336 8.67 -2.85 8.27
N HIS A 337 9.28 -4.00 8.54
CA HIS A 337 9.73 -4.95 7.53
C HIS A 337 9.69 -6.38 8.07
N ILE A 338 9.46 -7.37 7.20
CA ILE A 338 9.30 -8.79 7.59
C ILE A 338 10.56 -9.41 8.21
N ASN A 339 11.74 -8.88 7.89
CA ASN A 339 13.02 -9.35 8.43
C ASN A 339 13.62 -8.40 9.47
N LEU A 340 12.82 -7.54 10.09
CA LEU A 340 13.24 -6.68 11.20
C LEU A 340 12.34 -6.94 12.41
N VAL A 341 12.88 -6.85 13.62
CA VAL A 341 12.07 -6.99 14.84
C VAL A 341 11.11 -5.82 14.98
N ASN A 342 9.85 -6.13 15.29
CA ASN A 342 8.78 -5.14 15.39
C ASN A 342 8.58 -4.66 16.84
N LEU A 343 8.68 -3.33 17.03
CA LEU A 343 8.42 -2.68 18.32
C LEU A 343 6.91 -2.53 18.53
N ARG A 344 6.38 -3.17 19.58
CA ARG A 344 4.96 -3.09 19.97
C ARG A 344 4.65 -1.90 20.85
N GLY A 345 5.63 -1.46 21.64
CA GLY A 345 5.48 -0.31 22.51
C GLY A 345 6.71 -0.07 23.38
N TYR A 346 6.64 0.97 24.19
CA TYR A 346 7.69 1.30 25.15
C TYR A 346 7.07 1.85 26.43
N CYS A 347 7.79 1.73 27.53
CA CYS A 347 7.41 2.29 28.82
C CYS A 347 8.57 3.08 29.41
N ARG A 348 8.29 4.31 29.86
CA ARG A 348 9.23 5.17 30.56
C ARG A 348 8.76 5.31 32.00
N LEU A 349 9.34 4.53 32.90
CA LEU A 349 9.11 4.61 34.33
C LEU A 349 10.22 5.45 34.99
N PRO A 350 9.98 6.05 36.17
CA PRO A 350 11.03 6.78 36.91
C PRO A 350 12.25 5.92 37.27
N THR A 351 12.05 4.60 37.39
CA THR A 351 13.04 3.62 37.83
C THR A 351 13.55 2.71 36.72
N SER A 352 12.90 2.65 35.56
CA SER A 352 13.26 1.74 34.47
C SER A 352 12.74 2.22 33.10
N LYS A 353 13.45 1.85 32.05
CA LYS A 353 13.08 2.12 30.66
C LYS A 353 12.92 0.78 29.94
N LEU A 354 11.76 0.57 29.35
CA LEU A 354 11.35 -0.73 28.84
C LEU A 354 10.90 -0.61 27.38
N LEU A 355 11.41 -1.49 26.52
CA LEU A 355 11.02 -1.64 25.13
C LEU A 355 10.32 -3.00 24.98
N ILE A 356 9.17 -3.03 24.30
CA ILE A 356 8.32 -4.21 24.18
C ILE A 356 8.28 -4.62 22.71
N TYR A 357 8.73 -5.84 22.41
CA TYR A 357 8.80 -6.42 21.07
C TYR A 357 7.96 -7.68 20.96
N ASP A 358 7.74 -8.11 19.73
CA ASP A 358 7.30 -9.47 19.44
C ASP A 358 8.30 -10.50 20.00
N TYR A 359 7.80 -11.52 20.69
CA TYR A 359 8.64 -12.61 21.20
C TYR A 359 8.96 -13.60 20.08
N LEU A 360 10.25 -13.82 19.84
CA LEU A 360 10.74 -14.76 18.83
C LEU A 360 11.23 -16.04 19.52
N ALA A 361 10.43 -17.10 19.39
CA ALA A 361 10.55 -18.30 20.23
C ALA A 361 11.83 -19.12 20.01
N MET A 362 12.49 -19.00 18.85
CA MET A 362 13.71 -19.75 18.56
C MET A 362 14.98 -19.07 19.10
N GLY A 363 14.90 -17.82 19.57
CA GLY A 363 16.08 -17.12 20.10
C GLY A 363 17.00 -16.60 19.01
N SER A 364 18.31 -16.49 19.29
CA SER A 364 19.29 -15.87 18.40
C SER A 364 20.00 -16.90 17.53
N LEU A 365 20.48 -16.48 16.36
CA LEU A 365 21.29 -17.32 15.48
C LEU A 365 22.60 -17.78 16.15
N ASP A 366 23.15 -16.98 17.05
CA ASP A 366 24.34 -17.31 17.85
C ASP A 366 24.14 -18.61 18.64
N ASP A 367 22.95 -18.80 19.21
CA ASP A 367 22.60 -19.98 20.00
C ASP A 367 22.66 -21.25 19.13
N PHE A 368 22.15 -21.20 17.90
CA PHE A 368 22.16 -22.32 16.96
C PHE A 368 23.55 -22.66 16.43
N LEU A 369 24.42 -21.66 16.26
CA LEU A 369 25.76 -21.87 15.74
C LEU A 369 26.73 -22.33 16.83
N HIS A 370 26.61 -21.82 18.06
CA HIS A 370 27.65 -21.95 19.09
C HIS A 370 27.20 -22.60 20.40
N GLU A 371 25.95 -22.43 20.82
CA GLU A 371 25.47 -22.91 22.12
C GLU A 371 24.65 -24.20 21.99
N SER A 372 25.35 -25.34 22.07
CA SER A 372 24.74 -26.67 22.04
C SER A 372 23.81 -26.91 23.25
N LYS A 373 22.51 -26.67 23.07
CA LYS A 373 21.44 -27.21 23.92
C LYS A 373 20.41 -27.91 23.05
N GLU A 374 20.57 -29.22 22.87
CA GLU A 374 19.55 -30.17 22.34
C GLU A 374 18.92 -29.86 20.96
N ALA A 375 19.26 -28.76 20.29
CA ALA A 375 18.68 -28.34 19.02
C ALA A 375 19.38 -28.98 17.82
N ARG A 376 18.58 -29.35 16.83
CA ARG A 376 19.02 -29.89 15.54
C ARG A 376 19.90 -28.86 14.83
N PRO A 377 21.14 -29.20 14.39
CA PRO A 377 22.02 -28.25 13.72
C PRO A 377 21.37 -27.70 12.44
N LEU A 378 21.59 -26.42 12.14
CA LEU A 378 21.07 -25.77 10.93
C LEU A 378 21.69 -26.41 9.69
N ASN A 379 20.83 -26.97 8.83
CA ASN A 379 21.24 -27.46 7.53
C ASN A 379 21.59 -26.31 6.57
N TRP A 380 22.24 -26.64 5.45
CA TRP A 380 22.75 -25.64 4.50
C TRP A 380 21.66 -24.70 3.98
N CYS A 381 20.51 -25.25 3.59
CA CYS A 381 19.37 -24.47 3.12
C CYS A 381 18.84 -23.49 4.18
N ALA A 382 18.75 -23.89 5.45
CA ALA A 382 18.35 -22.97 6.51
C ALA A 382 19.35 -21.83 6.69
N ARG A 383 20.66 -22.12 6.60
CA ARG A 383 21.72 -21.09 6.66
C ARG A 383 21.60 -20.09 5.50
N LEU A 384 21.35 -20.56 4.28
CA LEU A 384 21.13 -19.73 3.09
C LEU A 384 19.85 -18.88 3.22
N LYS A 385 18.76 -19.46 3.71
CA LYS A 385 17.50 -18.74 3.97
C LYS A 385 17.72 -17.61 4.99
N ILE A 386 18.47 -17.89 6.06
CA ILE A 386 18.81 -16.93 7.10
C ILE A 386 19.71 -15.82 6.53
N ALA A 387 20.72 -16.16 5.72
CA ALA A 387 21.57 -15.18 5.05
C ALA A 387 20.75 -14.24 4.16
N LEU A 388 19.89 -14.79 3.30
CA LEU A 388 19.06 -14.01 2.37
C LEU A 388 18.05 -13.11 3.12
N GLY A 389 17.35 -13.64 4.11
CA GLY A 389 16.38 -12.85 4.87
C GLY A 389 17.04 -11.72 5.67
N SER A 390 18.20 -11.97 6.29
CA SER A 390 18.99 -10.92 6.95
C SER A 390 19.45 -9.86 5.95
N ALA A 391 19.92 -10.27 4.77
CA ALA A 391 20.33 -9.34 3.71
C ALA A 391 19.19 -8.43 3.26
N ARG A 392 17.97 -8.97 3.09
CA ARG A 392 16.76 -8.18 2.76
C ARG A 392 16.41 -7.17 3.84
N GLY A 393 16.50 -7.56 5.11
CA GLY A 393 16.28 -6.65 6.24
C GLY A 393 17.25 -5.47 6.25
N ILE A 394 18.53 -5.73 6.01
CA ILE A 394 19.57 -4.68 5.97
C ILE A 394 19.43 -3.82 4.70
N ALA A 395 19.12 -4.42 3.55
CA ALA A 395 18.90 -3.70 2.30
C ALA A 395 17.76 -2.67 2.44
N TYR A 396 16.66 -3.05 3.10
CA TYR A 396 15.56 -2.15 3.42
C TYR A 396 16.02 -0.93 4.26
N LEU A 397 16.89 -1.14 5.25
CA LEU A 397 17.45 -0.05 6.07
C LEU A 397 18.29 0.93 5.23
N HIS A 398 19.05 0.43 4.25
CA HIS A 398 19.99 1.22 3.45
C HIS A 398 19.35 1.92 2.26
N HIS A 399 18.31 1.32 1.67
CA HIS A 399 17.81 1.72 0.36
C HIS A 399 16.34 2.19 0.36
N ASP A 400 15.51 1.65 1.25
CA ASP A 400 14.06 1.94 1.27
C ASP A 400 13.66 2.90 2.39
N CYS A 401 14.50 3.02 3.43
CA CYS A 401 14.31 3.97 4.51
C CYS A 401 14.83 5.37 4.12
N CYS A 402 14.06 6.42 4.44
CA CYS A 402 14.46 7.81 4.25
C CYS A 402 14.20 8.61 5.55
N PRO A 403 15.25 9.07 6.26
CA PRO A 403 16.68 8.93 5.94
C PRO A 403 17.19 7.49 6.01
N LYS A 404 18.29 7.18 5.30
CA LYS A 404 18.89 5.84 5.30
C LYS A 404 19.40 5.50 6.70
N ILE A 405 19.38 4.23 7.08
CA ILE A 405 19.70 3.79 8.43
C ILE A 405 20.91 2.83 8.40
N VAL A 406 21.99 3.17 9.10
CA VAL A 406 23.16 2.28 9.30
C VAL A 406 23.02 1.61 10.67
N HIS A 407 23.07 0.29 10.73
CA HIS A 407 22.80 -0.50 11.93
C HIS A 407 23.97 -0.50 12.93
N LEU A 408 25.21 -0.66 12.44
CA LEU A 408 26.49 -0.67 13.18
C LEU A 408 26.74 -1.84 14.15
N ASP A 409 25.76 -2.71 14.37
CA ASP A 409 25.93 -3.92 15.20
C ASP A 409 25.31 -5.18 14.56
N ILE A 410 25.59 -5.41 13.27
CA ILE A 410 25.19 -6.66 12.59
C ILE A 410 26.08 -7.81 13.06
N LYS A 411 25.48 -8.84 13.66
CA LYS A 411 26.14 -10.05 14.21
C LYS A 411 25.11 -11.16 14.47
N SER A 412 25.54 -12.41 14.62
CA SER A 412 24.66 -13.57 14.85
C SER A 412 23.73 -13.42 16.06
N SER A 413 24.21 -12.85 17.18
CA SER A 413 23.37 -12.63 18.39
C SER A 413 22.26 -11.59 18.20
N ASN A 414 22.37 -10.73 17.17
CA ASN A 414 21.35 -9.74 16.83
C ASN A 414 20.43 -10.21 15.68
N ILE A 415 20.63 -11.42 15.14
CA ILE A 415 19.71 -12.06 14.20
C ILE A 415 18.83 -13.04 14.97
N LEU A 416 17.57 -12.70 15.18
CA LEU A 416 16.60 -13.54 15.89
C LEU A 416 15.80 -14.38 14.91
N LEU A 417 15.41 -15.58 15.32
CA LEU A 417 14.68 -16.53 14.49
C LEU A 417 13.26 -16.75 15.02
N ASN A 418 12.28 -16.82 14.11
CA ASN A 418 10.92 -17.27 14.43
C ASN A 418 10.79 -18.80 14.28
N GLU A 419 9.60 -19.35 14.57
CA GLU A 419 9.29 -20.79 14.48
C GLU A 419 9.53 -21.40 13.08
N ASN A 420 9.56 -20.57 12.02
CA ASN A 420 9.79 -20.97 10.64
C ASN A 420 11.26 -20.78 10.19
N LEU A 421 12.18 -20.54 11.13
CA LEU A 421 13.59 -20.18 10.89
C LEU A 421 13.74 -18.94 9.99
N GLU A 422 12.81 -17.99 10.07
CA GLU A 422 12.93 -16.72 9.35
C GLU A 422 13.70 -15.69 10.19
N PRO A 423 14.70 -15.03 9.60
CA PRO A 423 15.56 -14.10 10.32
C PRO A 423 14.91 -12.74 10.51
N HIS A 424 15.12 -12.17 11.69
CA HIS A 424 14.71 -10.84 12.08
C HIS A 424 15.90 -10.09 12.70
N VAL A 425 16.35 -9.02 12.05
CA VAL A 425 17.43 -8.16 12.56
C VAL A 425 16.90 -7.36 13.75
N SER A 426 17.67 -7.35 14.83
CA SER A 426 17.33 -6.76 16.12
C SER A 426 18.45 -5.85 16.66
N ASP A 427 18.15 -5.13 17.75
CA ASP A 427 19.08 -4.29 18.51
C ASP A 427 19.59 -3.03 17.78
N PHE A 428 18.70 -2.05 17.62
CA PHE A 428 18.97 -0.78 16.93
C PHE A 428 19.61 0.29 17.83
N GLY A 429 20.13 -0.09 19.00
CA GLY A 429 20.69 0.84 19.99
C GLY A 429 21.88 1.68 19.47
N LEU A 430 22.63 1.14 18.51
CA LEU A 430 23.75 1.84 17.87
C LEU A 430 23.41 2.49 16.53
N ALA A 431 22.21 2.24 15.99
CA ALA A 431 21.87 2.62 14.62
C ALA A 431 21.90 4.14 14.39
N LYS A 432 22.25 4.57 13.17
CA LYS A 432 22.44 5.99 12.82
C LYS A 432 21.68 6.32 11.55
N LEU A 433 21.07 7.51 11.52
CA LEU A 433 20.40 8.05 10.34
C LEU A 433 21.40 8.83 9.47
N LEU A 434 21.52 8.46 8.19
CA LEU A 434 22.24 9.21 7.16
C LEU A 434 21.25 10.20 6.51
N VAL A 435 21.41 11.48 6.80
CA VAL A 435 20.55 12.54 6.25
C VAL A 435 20.96 12.87 4.81
N ASP A 436 19.99 13.08 3.92
CA ASP A 436 20.19 13.08 2.46
C ASP A 436 21.35 13.97 1.97
N GLY A 437 22.38 13.33 1.41
CA GLY A 437 23.60 13.93 0.86
C GLY A 437 24.88 13.59 1.63
N ASP A 438 24.77 13.04 2.84
CA ASP A 438 25.92 12.61 3.63
C ASP A 438 26.39 11.22 3.20
N ALA A 439 27.65 11.12 2.74
CA ALA A 439 28.27 9.84 2.40
C ALA A 439 28.68 9.00 3.63
N HIS A 440 28.61 9.57 4.83
CA HIS A 440 29.02 8.92 6.10
C HIS A 440 28.50 9.71 7.31
N VAL A 441 28.39 9.04 8.47
CA VAL A 441 28.18 9.66 9.79
C VAL A 441 29.46 9.48 10.60
N THR A 442 30.05 10.57 11.12
CA THR A 442 31.18 10.45 12.05
C THR A 442 30.66 10.24 13.46
N THR A 443 31.00 9.13 14.10
CA THR A 443 30.56 8.75 15.45
C THR A 443 31.71 8.12 16.23
N VAL A 444 31.58 8.08 17.57
CA VAL A 444 32.47 7.23 18.40
C VAL A 444 32.35 5.80 17.89
N VAL A 445 33.49 5.16 17.67
CA VAL A 445 33.55 3.76 17.22
C VAL A 445 32.92 2.88 18.28
N ALA A 446 31.77 2.32 17.93
CA ALA A 446 30.99 1.42 18.76
C ALA A 446 30.41 0.29 17.89
N GLY A 447 30.38 -0.92 18.44
CA GLY A 447 29.91 -2.16 17.82
C GLY A 447 30.71 -3.36 18.33
N THR A 448 30.43 -4.55 17.81
CA THR A 448 31.02 -5.80 18.33
C THR A 448 32.36 -6.12 17.68
N PHE A 449 33.40 -6.33 18.52
CA PHE A 449 34.75 -6.69 18.07
C PHE A 449 34.74 -7.96 17.20
N GLY A 450 35.43 -7.94 16.06
CA GLY A 450 35.42 -8.99 15.04
C GLY A 450 34.50 -8.69 13.84
N TYR A 451 33.42 -7.94 14.04
CA TYR A 451 32.48 -7.53 12.97
C TYR A 451 32.74 -6.12 12.44
N LEU A 452 33.54 -5.32 13.14
CA LEU A 452 33.80 -3.91 12.81
C LEU A 452 34.67 -3.77 11.55
N ALA A 453 34.21 -2.91 10.63
CA ALA A 453 34.92 -2.61 9.40
C ALA A 453 36.24 -1.84 9.66
N PRO A 454 37.33 -2.13 8.92
CA PRO A 454 38.64 -1.50 9.16
C PRO A 454 38.63 0.03 9.04
N GLU A 455 37.93 0.58 8.05
CA GLU A 455 37.83 2.02 7.82
C GLU A 455 37.04 2.74 8.92
N TYR A 456 36.03 2.06 9.48
CA TYR A 456 35.25 2.58 10.59
C TYR A 456 36.09 2.62 11.88
N LEU A 457 36.88 1.56 12.14
CA LEU A 457 37.82 1.53 13.27
C LEU A 457 38.88 2.65 13.21
N GLN A 458 39.36 2.98 12.02
CA GLN A 458 40.42 3.97 11.83
C GLN A 458 39.91 5.41 11.84
N SER A 459 38.74 5.66 11.25
CA SER A 459 38.26 7.02 10.97
C SER A 459 37.03 7.44 11.77
N GLY A 460 36.33 6.50 12.42
CA GLY A 460 35.02 6.75 13.06
C GLY A 460 33.88 7.06 12.08
N ARG A 461 34.11 6.92 10.76
CA ARG A 461 33.12 7.19 9.72
C ARG A 461 32.27 5.95 9.46
N ALA A 462 31.07 5.95 10.01
CA ALA A 462 30.04 4.95 9.76
C ALA A 462 29.37 5.19 8.40
N THR A 463 29.29 4.15 7.57
CA THR A 463 28.61 4.16 6.26
C THR A 463 27.77 2.91 6.09
N GLU A 464 26.92 2.86 5.07
CA GLU A 464 26.24 1.62 4.68
C GLU A 464 27.24 0.48 4.39
N LYS A 465 28.44 0.81 3.89
CA LYS A 465 29.51 -0.16 3.60
C LYS A 465 30.13 -0.76 4.87
N SER A 466 29.97 -0.10 6.01
CA SER A 466 30.40 -0.64 7.30
C SER A 466 29.49 -1.80 7.73
N ASP A 467 28.17 -1.70 7.50
CA ASP A 467 27.22 -2.80 7.72
C ASP A 467 27.43 -3.94 6.71
N VAL A 468 27.76 -3.63 5.44
CA VAL A 468 28.09 -4.65 4.42
C VAL A 468 29.26 -5.51 4.88
N TYR A 469 30.31 -4.90 5.45
CA TYR A 469 31.45 -5.65 6.00
C TYR A 469 31.01 -6.57 7.15
N SER A 470 30.23 -6.04 8.10
CA SER A 470 29.71 -6.83 9.23
C SER A 470 28.82 -8.00 8.76
N PHE A 471 28.02 -7.79 7.71
CA PHE A 471 27.23 -8.84 7.06
C PHE A 471 28.12 -9.90 6.38
N GLY A 472 29.21 -9.49 5.72
CA GLY A 472 30.19 -10.43 5.17
C GLY A 472 30.83 -11.32 6.25
N VAL A 473 31.14 -10.75 7.43
CA VAL A 473 31.62 -11.53 8.59
C VAL A 473 30.54 -12.50 9.10
N LEU A 474 29.27 -12.09 9.12
CA LEU A 474 28.13 -12.96 9.45
C LEU A 474 27.97 -14.12 8.47
N LEU A 475 28.20 -13.91 7.16
CA LEU A 475 28.23 -15.00 6.17
C LEU A 475 29.34 -16.00 6.49
N LEU A 476 30.55 -15.53 6.81
CA LEU A 476 31.65 -16.42 7.19
C LEU A 476 31.34 -17.21 8.46
N GLU A 477 30.70 -16.59 9.43
CA GLU A 477 30.25 -17.27 10.65
C GLU A 477 29.19 -18.35 10.33
N LEU A 478 28.23 -18.06 9.45
CA LEU A 478 27.24 -19.03 8.96
C LEU A 478 27.89 -20.21 8.22
N VAL A 479 28.88 -19.97 7.36
CA VAL A 479 29.56 -21.03 6.62
C VAL A 479 30.43 -21.89 7.53
N THR A 480 31.21 -21.24 8.39
CA THR A 480 32.25 -21.91 9.19
C THR A 480 31.75 -22.47 10.51
N GLY A 481 30.61 -21.97 11.00
CA GLY A 481 30.13 -22.26 12.36
C GLY A 481 31.07 -21.77 13.47
N LYS A 482 32.06 -20.92 13.15
CA LYS A 482 33.06 -20.40 14.09
C LYS A 482 32.82 -18.93 14.38
N ARG A 483 32.96 -18.54 15.65
CA ARG A 483 32.88 -17.13 16.06
C ARG A 483 34.00 -16.32 15.36
N PRO A 484 33.80 -15.04 14.99
CA PRO A 484 34.87 -14.21 14.40
C PRO A 484 36.10 -13.98 15.28
N THR A 485 36.05 -14.38 16.55
CA THR A 485 37.14 -14.32 17.53
C THR A 485 37.66 -15.72 17.91
N ASP A 486 37.43 -16.74 17.08
CA ASP A 486 37.80 -18.12 17.38
C ASP A 486 39.34 -18.29 17.58
N PRO A 487 39.78 -19.03 18.61
CA PRO A 487 41.20 -19.27 18.87
C PRO A 487 41.97 -19.90 17.70
N ALA A 488 41.31 -20.62 16.78
CA ALA A 488 41.93 -21.31 15.65
C ALA A 488 42.74 -20.37 14.75
N PHE A 489 42.33 -19.11 14.63
CA PHE A 489 43.01 -18.11 13.82
C PHE A 489 43.50 -16.89 14.62
N VAL A 490 42.86 -16.53 15.73
CA VAL A 490 43.32 -15.43 16.58
C VAL A 490 44.72 -15.71 17.15
N LYS A 491 45.03 -16.96 17.53
CA LYS A 491 46.38 -17.35 17.99
C LYS A 491 47.47 -17.16 16.93
N ARG A 492 47.09 -17.12 15.65
CA ARG A 492 48.00 -16.89 14.51
C ARG A 492 48.07 -15.40 14.12
N GLY A 493 47.42 -14.52 14.87
CA GLY A 493 47.33 -13.10 14.56
C GLY A 493 46.41 -12.78 13.38
N LEU A 494 45.54 -13.71 12.99
CA LEU A 494 44.58 -13.55 11.89
C LEU A 494 43.17 -13.31 12.44
N ASN A 495 42.34 -12.59 11.69
CA ASN A 495 40.88 -12.57 11.87
C ASN A 495 40.22 -13.62 10.95
N VAL A 496 38.91 -13.81 11.06
CA VAL A 496 38.18 -14.81 10.26
C VAL A 496 38.37 -14.61 8.75
N VAL A 497 38.42 -13.35 8.29
CA VAL A 497 38.65 -12.99 6.88
C VAL A 497 40.06 -13.38 6.42
N GLY A 498 41.08 -13.05 7.20
CA GLY A 498 42.47 -13.41 6.91
C GLY A 498 42.71 -14.92 6.96
N TRP A 499 42.01 -15.62 7.87
CA TRP A 499 42.05 -17.08 7.95
C TRP A 499 41.41 -17.73 6.70
N MET A 500 40.23 -17.27 6.30
CA MET A 500 39.56 -17.71 5.06
C MET A 500 40.47 -17.47 3.85
N ASN A 501 41.01 -16.26 3.69
CA ASN A 501 41.92 -15.94 2.57
C ASN A 501 43.17 -16.83 2.55
N THR A 502 43.67 -17.25 3.71
CA THR A 502 44.80 -18.19 3.77
C THR A 502 44.39 -19.56 3.24
N LEU A 503 43.23 -20.07 3.64
CA LEU A 503 42.74 -21.39 3.21
C LEU A 503 42.30 -21.43 1.75
N LEU A 504 41.71 -20.34 1.24
CA LEU A 504 41.38 -20.19 -0.18
C LEU A 504 42.64 -20.24 -1.05
N ASN A 505 43.70 -19.53 -0.65
CA ASN A 505 45.00 -19.57 -1.35
C ASN A 505 45.68 -20.94 -1.28
N GLU A 506 45.42 -21.72 -0.24
CA GLU A 506 45.91 -23.09 -0.08
C GLU A 506 45.01 -24.14 -0.78
N ASN A 507 43.90 -23.74 -1.43
CA ASN A 507 42.87 -24.63 -2.00
C ASN A 507 42.27 -25.63 -0.99
N ARG A 508 42.07 -25.19 0.26
CA ARG A 508 41.54 -26.03 1.37
C ARG A 508 40.13 -25.61 1.77
N LEU A 509 39.21 -25.63 0.80
CA LEU A 509 37.81 -25.22 0.97
C LEU A 509 37.05 -26.09 1.99
N GLU A 510 37.31 -27.40 2.01
CA GLU A 510 36.68 -28.36 2.93
C GLU A 510 36.97 -28.04 4.41
N ASP A 511 38.10 -27.39 4.72
CA ASP A 511 38.47 -27.00 6.09
C ASP A 511 37.76 -25.72 6.57
N ILE A 512 37.06 -25.03 5.67
CA ILE A 512 36.31 -23.80 5.95
C ILE A 512 34.90 -24.13 6.47
N VAL A 513 34.24 -25.14 5.90
CA VAL A 513 32.84 -25.47 6.18
C VAL A 513 32.65 -26.03 7.58
N ASP A 514 31.53 -25.67 8.22
CA ASP A 514 31.10 -26.29 9.46
C ASP A 514 30.81 -27.78 9.25
N GLY A 515 31.66 -28.65 9.80
CA GLY A 515 31.49 -30.11 9.71
C GLY A 515 30.22 -30.67 10.37
N ARG A 516 29.36 -29.84 10.97
CA ARG A 516 28.00 -30.22 11.40
C ARG A 516 26.94 -30.08 10.30
N CYS A 517 27.30 -29.50 9.15
CA CYS A 517 26.43 -29.34 7.98
C CYS A 517 26.75 -30.47 6.99
N ASN A 518 25.82 -31.42 6.78
CA ASN A 518 26.06 -32.66 6.01
C ASN A 518 25.44 -32.65 4.59
N ASP A 519 24.82 -31.55 4.16
CA ASP A 519 24.06 -31.41 2.91
C ASP A 519 24.56 -30.20 2.07
N ASP A 520 25.84 -29.86 2.14
CA ASP A 520 26.44 -28.72 1.45
C ASP A 520 26.71 -28.99 -0.04
N ASP A 521 26.25 -28.09 -0.90
CA ASP A 521 26.60 -28.04 -2.32
C ASP A 521 27.87 -27.20 -2.48
N MET A 522 28.92 -27.81 -3.05
CA MET A 522 30.22 -27.16 -3.26
C MET A 522 30.12 -25.95 -4.20
N GLU A 523 29.18 -25.97 -5.16
CA GLU A 523 28.96 -24.84 -6.08
C GLU A 523 28.38 -23.63 -5.33
N THR A 524 27.35 -23.86 -4.52
CA THR A 524 26.73 -22.82 -3.68
C THR A 524 27.70 -22.31 -2.61
N LEU A 525 28.55 -23.19 -2.05
CA LEU A 525 29.57 -22.81 -1.07
C LEU A 525 30.59 -21.82 -1.64
N GLU A 526 31.14 -22.12 -2.83
CA GLU A 526 32.10 -21.23 -3.49
C GLU A 526 31.50 -19.86 -3.77
N ALA A 527 30.24 -19.82 -4.25
CA ALA A 527 29.53 -18.58 -4.50
C ALA A 527 29.30 -17.76 -3.22
N ILE A 528 28.90 -18.39 -2.11
CA ILE A 528 28.71 -17.69 -0.83
C ILE A 528 30.03 -17.16 -0.27
N LEU A 529 31.11 -17.92 -0.39
CA LEU A 529 32.46 -17.47 0.00
C LEU A 529 32.91 -16.28 -0.87
N GLU A 530 32.58 -16.27 -2.16
CA GLU A 530 32.85 -15.13 -3.04
C GLU A 530 32.05 -13.89 -2.61
N VAL A 531 30.75 -14.03 -2.30
CA VAL A 531 29.93 -12.93 -1.78
C VAL A 531 30.51 -12.40 -0.48
N ALA A 532 30.90 -13.28 0.45
CA ALA A 532 31.51 -12.90 1.72
C ALA A 532 32.85 -12.18 1.53
N ALA A 533 33.70 -12.64 0.60
CA ALA A 533 34.97 -12.00 0.27
C ALA A 533 34.75 -10.58 -0.30
N ARG A 534 33.80 -10.41 -1.23
CA ARG A 534 33.44 -9.09 -1.79
C ARG A 534 32.88 -8.16 -0.71
N CYS A 535 32.06 -8.67 0.21
CA CYS A 535 31.51 -7.88 1.32
C CYS A 535 32.60 -7.44 2.32
N THR A 536 33.64 -8.26 2.51
CA THR A 536 34.72 -8.01 3.48
C THR A 536 35.98 -7.36 2.90
N ASP A 537 35.89 -6.79 1.70
CA ASP A 537 37.01 -6.10 1.07
C ASP A 537 37.56 -4.97 1.95
N ALA A 538 38.88 -4.78 1.96
CA ALA A 538 39.54 -3.74 2.73
C ALA A 538 39.16 -2.33 2.24
N ASN A 539 38.86 -2.17 0.95
CA ASN A 539 38.36 -0.94 0.37
C ASN A 539 36.81 -0.91 0.42
N PRO A 540 36.19 0.04 1.17
CA PRO A 540 34.74 0.14 1.26
C PRO A 540 34.05 0.41 -0.10
N ASP A 541 34.74 1.03 -1.05
CA ASP A 541 34.16 1.36 -2.36
C ASP A 541 33.94 0.12 -3.23
N GLU A 542 34.82 -0.89 -3.11
CA GLU A 542 34.73 -2.16 -3.86
C GLU A 542 33.66 -3.12 -3.31
N ARG A 543 33.21 -2.89 -2.07
CA ARG A 543 32.15 -3.71 -1.47
C ARG A 543 30.83 -3.52 -2.23
N PRO A 544 30.02 -4.56 -2.45
CA PRO A 544 28.70 -4.41 -3.05
C PRO A 544 27.75 -3.60 -2.15
N THR A 545 26.66 -3.09 -2.72
CA THR A 545 25.52 -2.60 -1.93
C THR A 545 24.68 -3.77 -1.42
N MET A 546 23.91 -3.59 -0.34
CA MET A 546 23.08 -4.68 0.17
C MET A 546 22.02 -5.16 -0.83
N ASN A 547 21.51 -4.28 -1.71
CA ASN A 547 20.66 -4.70 -2.83
C ASN A 547 21.40 -5.64 -3.82
N GLN A 548 22.68 -5.37 -4.11
CA GLN A 548 23.49 -6.25 -4.94
C GLN A 548 23.78 -7.58 -4.24
N VAL A 549 24.04 -7.55 -2.92
CA VAL A 549 24.21 -8.76 -2.11
C VAL A 549 22.95 -9.62 -2.13
N VAL A 550 21.76 -9.02 -1.97
CA VAL A 550 20.48 -9.73 -2.09
C VAL A 550 20.35 -10.38 -3.47
N GLN A 551 20.67 -9.67 -4.56
CA GLN A 551 20.62 -10.23 -5.92
C GLN A 551 21.56 -11.42 -6.11
N LEU A 552 22.79 -11.35 -5.59
CA LEU A 552 23.76 -12.44 -5.66
C LEU A 552 23.25 -13.64 -4.85
N LEU A 553 22.79 -13.43 -3.62
CA LEU A 553 22.24 -14.50 -2.79
C LEU A 553 20.96 -15.11 -3.39
N GLU A 554 20.10 -14.32 -4.04
CA GLU A 554 18.88 -14.81 -4.71
C GLU A 554 19.20 -15.68 -5.92
N GLN A 555 20.28 -15.42 -6.64
CA GLN A 555 20.72 -16.26 -7.75
C GLN A 555 21.12 -17.65 -7.24
N GLU A 556 21.91 -17.71 -6.18
CA GLU A 556 22.37 -18.97 -5.57
C GLU A 556 21.25 -19.73 -4.84
N VAL A 557 20.42 -19.02 -4.08
CA VAL A 557 19.25 -19.60 -3.39
C VAL A 557 18.25 -20.15 -4.41
N ASN A 558 18.05 -19.49 -5.56
CA ASN A 558 17.15 -20.00 -6.59
C ASN A 558 17.70 -21.23 -7.34
N LEU A 559 19.02 -21.47 -7.35
CA LEU A 559 19.63 -22.69 -7.90
C LEU A 559 19.43 -23.89 -6.96
N ASP A 560 19.63 -23.70 -5.65
CA ASP A 560 19.53 -24.77 -4.64
C ASP A 560 18.07 -25.06 -4.18
N PHE A 561 17.18 -24.07 -4.22
CA PHE A 561 15.74 -24.29 -4.01
C PHE A 561 15.09 -25.12 -5.13
N THR A 562 15.75 -25.25 -6.29
CA THR A 562 15.32 -26.13 -7.38
C THR A 562 15.95 -27.52 -7.37
N SER A 563 17.13 -27.74 -6.76
CA SER A 563 17.91 -28.97 -6.91
C SER A 563 17.90 -29.92 -5.70
N ALA A 564 18.04 -29.43 -4.46
CA ALA A 564 18.32 -30.33 -3.32
C ALA A 564 17.28 -30.30 -2.20
N CYS A 565 16.71 -29.14 -1.85
CA CYS A 565 15.91 -29.00 -0.62
C CYS A 565 14.39 -29.18 -0.81
N ASN A 566 13.95 -29.65 -1.98
CA ASN A 566 12.54 -29.54 -2.40
C ASN A 566 11.93 -30.84 -2.95
N LYS A 567 12.19 -31.98 -2.30
CA LYS A 567 11.46 -33.25 -2.55
C LYS A 567 10.03 -33.21 -1.99
N LYS A 568 9.26 -32.19 -2.35
CA LYS A 568 7.91 -31.92 -1.82
C LYS A 568 6.90 -33.02 -2.14
N LEU A 569 7.15 -33.81 -3.20
CA LEU A 569 6.25 -34.84 -3.70
C LEU A 569 6.82 -36.26 -3.53
N GLN A 570 7.82 -36.44 -2.65
CA GLN A 570 8.54 -37.70 -2.52
C GLN A 570 7.62 -38.91 -2.33
N GLY A 571 7.65 -39.84 -3.30
CA GLY A 571 6.89 -41.09 -3.24
C GLY A 571 5.38 -40.97 -3.46
N LYS A 572 4.90 -39.81 -3.91
CA LYS A 572 3.48 -39.56 -4.21
C LYS A 572 3.08 -40.15 -5.57
N VAL A 573 1.84 -40.64 -5.68
CA VAL A 573 1.23 -41.08 -6.94
C VAL A 573 0.36 -39.94 -7.49
N ALA A 574 0.69 -39.46 -8.68
CA ALA A 574 0.01 -38.33 -9.32
C ALA A 574 -0.65 -38.73 -10.66
N VAL A 575 -1.84 -38.22 -10.92
CA VAL A 575 -2.51 -38.26 -12.22
C VAL A 575 -2.51 -36.86 -12.83
N ILE A 576 -2.02 -36.72 -14.07
CA ILE A 576 -1.96 -35.46 -14.81
C ILE A 576 -2.82 -35.58 -16.07
N ALA A 577 -3.87 -34.78 -16.11
CA ALA A 577 -4.88 -34.71 -17.14
C ALA A 577 -4.68 -33.44 -18.01
N GLY A 578 -4.48 -33.64 -19.32
CA GLY A 578 -4.26 -32.57 -20.31
C GLY A 578 -2.77 -32.23 -20.51
N SER A 579 -1.90 -33.23 -20.62
CA SER A 579 -0.44 -33.05 -20.75
C SER A 579 0.01 -32.33 -22.02
N ALA A 580 -0.75 -32.37 -23.11
CA ALA A 580 -0.40 -31.76 -24.40
C ALA A 580 -0.49 -30.22 -24.43
N SER A 581 -0.85 -29.58 -23.32
CA SER A 581 -1.16 -28.16 -23.19
C SER A 581 0.04 -27.24 -22.94
N GLY A 582 1.27 -27.76 -22.97
CA GLY A 582 2.52 -27.05 -22.61
C GLY A 582 2.65 -26.82 -21.09
N ILE A 583 1.58 -26.40 -20.40
CA ILE A 583 1.51 -26.35 -18.93
C ILE A 583 1.51 -27.76 -18.35
N GLY A 584 0.73 -28.68 -18.92
CA GLY A 584 0.72 -30.08 -18.48
C GLY A 584 2.08 -30.75 -18.61
N GLU A 585 2.79 -30.54 -19.71
CA GLU A 585 4.16 -31.03 -19.94
C GLU A 585 5.16 -30.47 -18.91
N ALA A 586 5.14 -29.16 -18.68
CA ALA A 586 6.00 -28.53 -17.67
C ALA A 586 5.70 -29.05 -16.25
N THR A 587 4.43 -29.26 -15.92
CA THR A 587 4.00 -29.83 -14.62
C THR A 587 4.50 -31.26 -14.45
N VAL A 588 4.49 -32.10 -15.49
CA VAL A 588 5.04 -33.47 -15.45
C VAL A 588 6.52 -33.45 -15.08
N HIS A 589 7.32 -32.64 -15.80
CA HIS A 589 8.76 -32.52 -15.53
C HIS A 589 9.03 -32.05 -14.11
N LEU A 590 8.32 -31.00 -13.68
CA LEU A 590 8.42 -30.47 -12.34
C LEU A 590 7.99 -31.46 -11.25
N PHE A 591 6.98 -32.31 -11.49
CA PHE A 591 6.57 -33.32 -10.51
C PHE A 591 7.64 -34.39 -10.33
N LEU A 592 8.32 -34.80 -11.42
CA LEU A 592 9.46 -35.72 -11.36
C LEU A 592 10.64 -35.10 -10.62
N ASP A 593 11.01 -33.86 -10.96
CA ASP A 593 12.11 -33.11 -10.29
C ASP A 593 11.84 -32.93 -8.79
N ARG A 594 10.57 -32.92 -8.38
CA ARG A 594 10.13 -32.75 -6.97
C ARG A 594 9.91 -34.07 -6.24
N GLY A 595 10.28 -35.20 -6.86
CA GLY A 595 10.34 -36.52 -6.24
C GLY A 595 9.07 -37.37 -6.33
N ALA A 596 8.09 -37.02 -7.17
CA ALA A 596 6.90 -37.86 -7.38
C ALA A 596 7.32 -39.29 -7.77
N GLY A 597 6.77 -40.28 -7.07
CA GLY A 597 7.17 -41.68 -7.24
C GLY A 597 6.56 -42.33 -8.48
N VAL A 598 5.31 -41.98 -8.78
CA VAL A 598 4.57 -42.46 -9.95
C VAL A 598 3.76 -41.30 -10.54
N ILE A 599 3.87 -41.09 -11.85
CA ILE A 599 3.06 -40.11 -12.57
C ILE A 599 2.34 -40.82 -13.72
N VAL A 600 1.01 -40.76 -13.70
CA VAL A 600 0.15 -41.26 -14.77
C VAL A 600 -0.30 -40.06 -15.61
N ILE A 601 0.03 -40.07 -16.89
CA ILE A 601 -0.22 -38.96 -17.81
C ILE A 601 -1.33 -39.34 -18.78
N VAL A 602 -2.35 -38.49 -18.92
CA VAL A 602 -3.43 -38.68 -19.89
C VAL A 602 -3.77 -37.38 -20.60
N ASP A 603 -4.00 -37.49 -21.90
CA ASP A 603 -4.52 -36.42 -22.74
C ASP A 603 -6.02 -36.66 -22.92
N ILE A 604 -6.85 -35.82 -22.27
CA ILE A 604 -8.30 -36.04 -22.21
C ILE A 604 -8.95 -35.42 -23.44
N GLN A 605 -9.73 -36.22 -24.19
CA GLN A 605 -10.65 -35.73 -25.21
C GLN A 605 -12.14 -35.91 -24.84
N ASP A 606 -12.46 -36.81 -23.89
CA ASP A 606 -13.83 -37.14 -23.43
C ASP A 606 -13.84 -37.37 -21.89
N GLU A 607 -14.96 -37.04 -21.23
CA GLU A 607 -15.12 -37.10 -19.76
C GLU A 607 -15.03 -38.52 -19.21
N LYS A 608 -15.48 -39.53 -19.97
CA LYS A 608 -15.49 -40.95 -19.55
C LYS A 608 -14.10 -41.56 -19.37
N ASP A 609 -13.06 -40.95 -19.94
CA ASP A 609 -11.69 -41.45 -19.87
C ASP A 609 -11.05 -41.19 -18.50
N VAL A 610 -11.53 -40.19 -17.75
CA VAL A 610 -10.96 -39.79 -16.45
C VAL A 610 -11.33 -40.79 -15.35
N GLU A 611 -12.58 -41.25 -15.34
CA GLU A 611 -13.08 -42.22 -14.35
C GLU A 611 -12.35 -43.56 -14.44
N SER A 612 -12.28 -44.14 -15.64
CA SER A 612 -11.59 -45.42 -15.87
C SER A 612 -10.11 -45.35 -15.48
N LEU A 613 -9.48 -44.20 -15.71
CA LEU A 613 -8.08 -43.96 -15.40
C LEU A 613 -7.81 -43.87 -13.89
N VAL A 614 -8.63 -43.11 -13.16
CA VAL A 614 -8.49 -42.97 -11.70
C VAL A 614 -8.68 -44.33 -11.04
N GLN A 615 -9.72 -45.08 -11.44
CA GLN A 615 -9.97 -46.43 -10.94
C GLN A 615 -8.81 -47.39 -11.26
N SER A 616 -8.30 -47.36 -12.50
CA SER A 616 -7.15 -48.18 -12.90
C SER A 616 -5.88 -47.83 -12.13
N THR A 617 -5.65 -46.54 -11.86
CA THR A 617 -4.47 -46.05 -11.11
C THR A 617 -4.53 -46.51 -9.65
N ILE A 618 -5.69 -46.38 -9.00
CA ILE A 618 -5.90 -46.87 -7.64
C ILE A 618 -5.77 -48.41 -7.58
N GLN A 619 -6.30 -49.12 -8.57
CA GLN A 619 -6.19 -50.58 -8.65
C GLN A 619 -4.73 -51.05 -8.86
N LEU A 620 -3.94 -50.32 -9.65
CA LEU A 620 -2.54 -50.67 -9.95
C LEU A 620 -1.57 -50.31 -8.82
N TYR A 621 -1.74 -49.14 -8.20
CA TYR A 621 -0.78 -48.57 -7.25
C TYR A 621 -1.28 -48.54 -5.80
N GLY A 622 -2.53 -48.93 -5.56
CA GLY A 622 -3.15 -49.00 -4.23
C GLY A 622 -3.46 -47.66 -3.57
N ARG A 623 -3.16 -46.54 -4.23
CA ARG A 623 -3.35 -45.16 -3.72
C ARG A 623 -3.33 -44.15 -4.86
N LEU A 624 -3.96 -42.99 -4.63
CA LEU A 624 -3.80 -41.79 -5.44
C LEU A 624 -3.62 -40.59 -4.50
N ASP A 625 -2.54 -39.83 -4.67
CA ASP A 625 -2.22 -38.70 -3.80
C ASP A 625 -2.53 -37.34 -4.45
N ILE A 626 -2.33 -37.21 -5.77
CA ILE A 626 -2.42 -35.95 -6.48
C ILE A 626 -3.17 -36.13 -7.80
N MET A 627 -4.07 -35.20 -8.12
CA MET A 627 -4.74 -35.11 -9.42
C MET A 627 -4.60 -33.69 -9.96
N PHE A 628 -4.08 -33.54 -11.18
CA PHE A 628 -3.95 -32.25 -11.85
C PHE A 628 -4.76 -32.23 -13.14
N CYS A 629 -5.64 -31.25 -13.34
CA CYS A 629 -6.45 -31.09 -14.56
C CYS A 629 -6.21 -29.72 -15.21
N ASN A 630 -5.62 -29.72 -16.42
CA ASN A 630 -5.41 -28.49 -17.21
C ASN A 630 -6.46 -28.27 -18.30
N SER A 631 -7.68 -28.72 -18.10
CA SER A 631 -8.79 -28.48 -19.02
C SER A 631 -9.76 -27.47 -18.41
N GLY A 632 -10.24 -26.52 -19.21
CA GLY A 632 -11.35 -25.63 -18.84
C GLY A 632 -12.70 -26.35 -18.60
N ILE A 633 -12.65 -27.68 -18.45
CA ILE A 633 -13.74 -28.64 -18.22
C ILE A 633 -13.99 -28.79 -16.70
N MET A 634 -13.37 -27.97 -15.86
CA MET A 634 -13.44 -28.09 -14.41
C MET A 634 -14.86 -27.91 -13.84
N SER A 635 -15.81 -27.32 -14.58
CA SER A 635 -17.23 -27.32 -14.17
C SER A 635 -17.83 -28.71 -14.08
N GLN A 636 -17.34 -29.69 -14.86
CA GLN A 636 -17.81 -31.09 -14.87
C GLN A 636 -16.82 -32.03 -14.17
N SER A 637 -15.50 -31.80 -14.25
CA SER A 637 -14.49 -32.69 -13.65
C SER A 637 -14.50 -32.70 -12.11
N THR A 638 -14.96 -31.63 -11.47
CA THR A 638 -15.03 -31.53 -10.00
C THR A 638 -16.12 -32.45 -9.42
N GLN A 639 -17.16 -32.76 -10.21
CA GLN A 639 -18.21 -33.70 -9.84
C GLN A 639 -17.71 -35.16 -9.88
N MET A 640 -16.88 -35.52 -10.86
CA MET A 640 -16.29 -36.87 -10.95
C MET A 640 -15.41 -37.24 -9.74
N ILE A 641 -14.62 -36.28 -9.20
CA ILE A 641 -13.75 -36.53 -8.03
C ILE A 641 -14.55 -36.91 -6.77
N LEU A 642 -15.80 -36.47 -6.67
CA LEU A 642 -16.67 -36.70 -5.51
C LEU A 642 -17.53 -37.97 -5.63
N GLU A 643 -17.62 -38.57 -6.82
CA GLU A 643 -18.39 -39.80 -7.10
C GLU A 643 -17.54 -41.09 -7.01
N PHE A 644 -16.21 -40.99 -6.83
CA PHE A 644 -15.31 -42.14 -6.78
C PHE A 644 -15.29 -42.85 -5.42
N ASP A 645 -15.21 -44.19 -5.43
CA ASP A 645 -14.86 -44.98 -4.24
C ASP A 645 -13.37 -44.80 -3.91
N LEU A 646 -13.11 -43.74 -3.14
CA LEU A 646 -11.77 -43.38 -2.67
C LEU A 646 -11.43 -44.07 -1.34
N SER A 647 -12.12 -45.14 -0.94
CA SER A 647 -11.93 -45.82 0.36
C SER A 647 -10.50 -46.26 0.68
N SER A 648 -9.64 -46.38 -0.33
CA SER A 648 -8.21 -46.69 -0.23
C SER A 648 -7.27 -45.47 -0.12
N CYS A 649 -7.80 -44.25 -0.21
CA CYS A 649 -7.03 -43.00 -0.24
C CYS A 649 -7.19 -42.21 1.07
N ASP A 650 -6.08 -41.96 1.78
CA ASP A 650 -6.09 -41.18 3.03
C ASP A 650 -6.28 -39.66 2.80
N LYS A 651 -5.66 -39.12 1.74
CA LYS A 651 -5.68 -37.68 1.37
C LYS A 651 -5.49 -37.52 -0.14
N LEU A 652 -6.27 -36.63 -0.77
CA LEU A 652 -6.16 -36.31 -2.20
C LEU A 652 -6.01 -34.80 -2.41
N PHE A 653 -4.96 -34.40 -3.15
CA PHE A 653 -4.74 -33.03 -3.61
C PHE A 653 -5.16 -32.90 -5.08
N ALA A 654 -6.26 -32.21 -5.33
CA ALA A 654 -6.76 -31.94 -6.67
C ALA A 654 -6.48 -30.48 -7.06
N VAL A 655 -5.74 -30.27 -8.15
CA VAL A 655 -5.34 -28.95 -8.64
C VAL A 655 -5.84 -28.75 -10.08
N SER A 656 -6.48 -27.63 -10.37
CA SER A 656 -6.90 -27.29 -11.72
C SER A 656 -6.42 -25.91 -12.18
N VAL A 657 -6.20 -25.77 -13.49
CA VAL A 657 -5.86 -24.51 -14.15
C VAL A 657 -7.00 -24.13 -15.09
N GLY A 658 -7.64 -22.97 -14.87
CA GLY A 658 -8.84 -22.57 -15.61
C GLY A 658 -9.10 -21.05 -15.67
N GLY A 659 -9.79 -20.61 -16.73
CA GLY A 659 -10.31 -19.26 -16.86
C GLY A 659 -11.52 -19.00 -15.93
N VAL A 660 -12.00 -17.74 -15.89
CA VAL A 660 -13.00 -17.12 -14.98
C VAL A 660 -14.06 -18.04 -14.34
N ALA A 661 -14.55 -19.08 -15.02
CA ALA A 661 -15.48 -20.07 -14.45
C ALA A 661 -14.87 -20.95 -13.32
N GLY A 662 -13.56 -21.24 -13.33
CA GLY A 662 -12.87 -21.98 -12.27
C GLY A 662 -12.64 -21.16 -10.99
N LEU A 663 -12.59 -19.84 -11.11
CA LEU A 663 -12.41 -18.88 -10.00
C LEU A 663 -13.64 -18.83 -9.07
N GLU A 664 -14.84 -18.95 -9.63
CA GLU A 664 -16.08 -19.03 -8.85
C GLU A 664 -16.22 -20.36 -8.09
N LEU A 665 -15.67 -21.45 -8.65
CA LEU A 665 -15.58 -22.78 -8.01
C LEU A 665 -14.55 -22.79 -6.86
N GLY A 666 -13.41 -22.11 -7.03
CA GLY A 666 -12.40 -21.97 -5.98
C GLY A 666 -12.89 -21.17 -4.76
N ARG A 667 -13.64 -20.08 -4.98
CA ARG A 667 -14.24 -19.27 -3.89
C ARG A 667 -15.17 -20.06 -2.96
N ARG A 668 -15.80 -21.13 -3.46
CA ARG A 668 -16.75 -21.95 -2.68
C ARG A 668 -16.10 -22.78 -1.59
N PHE A 669 -14.79 -23.02 -1.65
CA PHE A 669 -14.09 -23.79 -0.61
C PHE A 669 -13.48 -22.91 0.49
N ASP A 670 -13.41 -21.58 0.32
CA ASP A 670 -12.82 -20.67 1.30
C ASP A 670 -13.78 -20.26 2.44
N GLU A 671 -15.09 -20.17 2.18
CA GLU A 671 -16.02 -19.57 3.15
C GLU A 671 -16.88 -20.57 3.94
N GLY A 672 -16.56 -21.86 3.92
CA GLY A 672 -17.29 -22.86 4.69
C GLY A 672 -16.50 -24.15 4.96
N ALA A 673 -15.84 -24.20 6.11
CA ALA A 673 -15.30 -25.39 6.75
C ALA A 673 -14.14 -26.11 6.03
N ASN A 674 -13.01 -26.16 6.75
CA ASN A 674 -12.07 -27.28 6.79
C ASN A 674 -12.71 -28.60 6.33
N THR A 675 -12.08 -29.29 5.37
CA THR A 675 -12.27 -30.73 5.12
C THR A 675 -13.73 -31.16 5.08
N GLN A 676 -14.39 -31.08 3.92
CA GLN A 676 -15.57 -31.92 3.72
C GLN A 676 -15.10 -33.38 3.83
N LEU A 677 -15.46 -34.02 4.94
CA LEU A 677 -15.44 -35.47 5.06
C LEU A 677 -16.33 -35.98 3.94
N ALA A 678 -15.73 -36.62 2.93
CA ALA A 678 -16.48 -37.54 2.09
C ALA A 678 -17.23 -38.53 3.02
N PRO A 679 -18.30 -39.19 2.56
CA PRO A 679 -19.09 -40.14 3.37
C PRO A 679 -18.26 -41.26 4.06
N HIS A 680 -16.96 -41.36 3.75
CA HIS A 680 -16.01 -42.37 4.21
C HIS A 680 -14.75 -41.83 4.92
N GLY A 681 -14.72 -40.56 5.35
CA GLY A 681 -13.63 -40.06 6.22
C GLY A 681 -12.42 -39.43 5.51
N ILE A 682 -12.51 -39.22 4.20
CA ILE A 682 -11.39 -38.80 3.33
C ILE A 682 -11.26 -37.28 3.31
N ARG A 683 -10.02 -36.75 3.35
CA ARG A 683 -9.73 -35.32 3.18
C ARG A 683 -9.37 -35.01 1.73
N ILE A 684 -10.30 -34.42 0.99
CA ILE A 684 -10.08 -33.92 -0.38
C ILE A 684 -9.78 -32.41 -0.30
N ARG A 685 -8.76 -31.95 -1.05
CA ARG A 685 -8.45 -30.53 -1.22
C ARG A 685 -8.49 -30.15 -2.69
N LEU A 686 -9.27 -29.11 -3.00
CA LEU A 686 -9.44 -28.59 -4.35
C LEU A 686 -8.83 -27.20 -4.46
N ASN A 687 -7.85 -27.05 -5.33
CA ASN A 687 -7.16 -25.80 -5.60
C ASN A 687 -7.33 -25.41 -7.08
N CYS A 688 -7.61 -24.14 -7.36
CA CYS A 688 -7.68 -23.60 -8.72
C CYS A 688 -6.62 -22.52 -8.90
N VAL A 689 -5.96 -22.51 -10.06
CA VAL A 689 -5.01 -21.49 -10.49
C VAL A 689 -5.58 -20.81 -11.73
N SER A 690 -5.83 -19.50 -11.64
CA SER A 690 -6.12 -18.69 -12.83
C SER A 690 -4.84 -17.94 -13.22
N PRO A 691 -4.07 -18.45 -14.19
CA PRO A 691 -2.99 -17.66 -14.74
C PRO A 691 -3.59 -16.53 -15.58
N GLY A 692 -2.93 -15.38 -15.61
CA GLY A 692 -3.24 -14.33 -16.57
C GLY A 692 -3.00 -14.77 -18.02
N SER A 693 -2.46 -13.88 -18.86
CA SER A 693 -2.11 -14.24 -20.24
C SER A 693 -0.86 -15.15 -20.23
N VAL A 694 -0.98 -16.39 -20.71
CA VAL A 694 0.13 -17.36 -20.83
C VAL A 694 0.35 -17.71 -22.30
N ALA A 695 1.57 -17.52 -22.79
CA ALA A 695 1.95 -17.96 -24.13
C ALA A 695 2.18 -19.47 -24.13
N THR A 696 1.16 -20.25 -24.51
CA THR A 696 1.29 -21.71 -24.68
C THR A 696 1.61 -22.07 -26.12
N PRO A 697 2.35 -23.18 -26.39
CA PRO A 697 2.57 -23.68 -27.75
C PRO A 697 1.27 -23.94 -28.52
N ALA A 698 0.20 -24.34 -27.83
CA ALA A 698 -1.13 -24.51 -28.41
C ALA A 698 -1.74 -23.17 -28.88
N LEU A 699 -1.60 -22.10 -28.11
CA LEU A 699 -2.00 -20.74 -28.49
C LEU A 699 -1.19 -20.22 -29.69
N CYS A 700 0.12 -20.50 -29.72
CA CYS A 700 1.01 -20.15 -30.84
C CYS A 700 0.58 -20.86 -32.13
N LYS A 701 0.22 -22.15 -32.03
CA LYS A 701 -0.25 -22.96 -33.15
C LYS A 701 -1.64 -22.50 -33.65
N ALA A 702 -2.55 -22.12 -32.74
CA ALA A 702 -3.87 -21.62 -33.08
C ALA A 702 -3.85 -20.24 -33.74
N LEU A 703 -2.90 -19.38 -33.34
CA LEU A 703 -2.73 -18.03 -33.89
C LEU A 703 -1.77 -17.97 -35.09
N GLY A 704 -1.09 -19.06 -35.43
CA GLY A 704 -0.16 -19.14 -36.57
C GLY A 704 1.10 -18.27 -36.40
N ILE A 705 1.50 -17.99 -35.17
CA ILE A 705 2.59 -17.06 -34.82
C ILE A 705 3.55 -17.69 -33.80
N GLY A 706 4.82 -17.27 -33.83
CA GLY A 706 5.83 -17.77 -32.90
C GLY A 706 5.61 -17.28 -31.48
N THR A 707 6.16 -18.00 -30.49
CA THR A 707 6.12 -17.61 -29.06
C THR A 707 6.68 -16.19 -28.83
N ALA A 708 7.76 -15.83 -29.52
CA ALA A 708 8.37 -14.51 -29.45
C ALA A 708 7.48 -13.39 -30.05
N ASP A 709 6.66 -13.71 -31.05
CA ASP A 709 5.74 -12.75 -31.68
C ASP A 709 4.53 -12.48 -30.78
N ILE A 710 4.06 -13.49 -30.05
CA ILE A 710 3.03 -13.35 -29.01
C ILE A 710 3.53 -12.48 -27.86
N GLU A 711 4.74 -12.74 -27.36
CA GLU A 711 5.37 -11.93 -26.31
C GLU A 711 5.56 -10.47 -26.75
N SER A 712 5.95 -10.25 -28.01
CA SER A 712 6.04 -8.92 -28.64
C SER A 712 4.68 -8.24 -28.80
N MET A 713 3.64 -8.97 -29.19
CA MET A 713 2.26 -8.46 -29.27
C MET A 713 1.74 -8.02 -27.90
N PHE A 714 1.90 -8.85 -26.86
CA PHE A 714 1.48 -8.52 -25.50
C PHE A 714 2.29 -7.37 -24.90
N SER A 715 3.59 -7.29 -25.19
CA SER A 715 4.45 -6.17 -24.76
C SER A 715 4.08 -4.83 -25.43
N ARG A 716 3.39 -4.85 -26.58
CA ARG A 716 2.90 -3.65 -27.28
C ARG A 716 1.50 -3.20 -26.82
N MET A 717 0.78 -4.01 -26.05
CA MET A 717 -0.47 -3.59 -25.40
C MET A 717 -0.15 -2.76 -24.16
N VAL A 718 -0.61 -1.51 -24.13
CA VAL A 718 -0.24 -0.43 -23.19
C VAL A 718 -0.42 -0.76 -21.69
N CYS A 719 -1.06 -1.88 -21.33
CA CYS A 719 -1.33 -2.28 -19.94
C CYS A 719 -0.44 -3.40 -19.38
N LEU A 720 0.42 -4.07 -20.16
CA LEU A 720 1.32 -5.11 -19.64
C LEU A 720 2.75 -4.57 -19.51
N LYS A 721 2.97 -3.69 -18.53
CA LYS A 721 4.32 -3.18 -18.24
C LYS A 721 5.23 -4.21 -17.55
N ASN A 722 4.70 -5.34 -17.09
CA ASN A 722 5.41 -6.31 -16.25
C ASN A 722 5.55 -7.74 -16.83
N GLY A 723 5.32 -7.94 -18.13
CA GLY A 723 5.66 -9.20 -18.81
C GLY A 723 4.57 -10.27 -18.82
N VAL A 724 4.78 -11.30 -19.66
CA VAL A 724 3.89 -12.45 -19.86
C VAL A 724 4.27 -13.57 -18.87
N LEU A 725 3.28 -14.16 -18.19
CA LEU A 725 3.49 -15.31 -17.31
C LEU A 725 4.02 -16.51 -18.11
N LYS A 726 5.20 -16.99 -17.74
CA LYS A 726 5.79 -18.18 -18.36
C LYS A 726 5.12 -19.45 -17.83
N VAL A 727 5.01 -20.45 -18.70
CA VAL A 727 4.49 -21.79 -18.39
C VAL A 727 5.11 -22.37 -17.10
N LYS A 728 6.42 -22.16 -16.89
CA LYS A 728 7.15 -22.59 -15.68
C LYS A 728 6.62 -21.99 -14.37
N HIS A 729 6.10 -20.75 -14.39
CA HIS A 729 5.57 -20.10 -13.19
C HIS A 729 4.24 -20.74 -12.78
N VAL A 730 3.40 -21.08 -13.77
CA VAL A 730 2.12 -21.78 -13.53
C VAL A 730 2.38 -23.20 -13.03
N ALA A 731 3.32 -23.93 -13.64
CA ALA A 731 3.69 -25.27 -13.20
C ALA A 731 4.28 -25.29 -11.76
N ASN A 732 5.11 -24.30 -11.41
CA ASN A 732 5.63 -24.15 -10.04
C ASN A 732 4.52 -23.90 -9.01
N ALA A 733 3.52 -23.10 -9.35
CA ALA A 733 2.37 -22.87 -8.48
C ALA A 733 1.53 -24.14 -8.29
N VAL A 734 1.35 -24.92 -9.36
CA VAL A 734 0.65 -26.21 -9.31
C VAL A 734 1.37 -27.20 -8.39
N VAL A 735 2.70 -27.31 -8.48
CA VAL A 735 3.52 -28.13 -7.57
C VAL A 735 3.34 -27.71 -6.12
N PHE A 736 3.36 -26.40 -5.86
CA PHE A 736 3.18 -25.87 -4.52
C PHE A 736 1.80 -26.25 -3.95
N LEU A 737 0.73 -26.07 -4.73
CA LEU A 737 -0.64 -26.41 -4.35
C LEU A 737 -0.91 -27.92 -4.25
N ALA A 738 -0.06 -28.74 -4.87
CA ALA A 738 -0.05 -30.20 -4.75
C ALA A 738 0.79 -30.71 -3.57
N SER A 739 1.42 -29.82 -2.79
CA SER A 739 2.28 -30.16 -1.67
C SER A 739 1.60 -29.98 -0.31
N GLU A 740 2.14 -30.59 0.74
CA GLU A 740 1.61 -30.40 2.10
C GLU A 740 1.80 -28.97 2.64
N GLU A 741 2.64 -28.14 2.02
CA GLU A 741 2.85 -26.75 2.44
C GLU A 741 1.67 -25.83 2.10
N SER A 742 0.81 -26.21 1.15
CA SER A 742 -0.43 -25.48 0.88
C SER A 742 -1.52 -25.76 1.94
N GLN A 743 -1.13 -26.21 3.13
CA GLN A 743 -2.04 -26.64 4.20
C GLN A 743 -3.05 -25.57 4.65
N PHE A 744 -2.76 -24.30 4.35
CA PHE A 744 -3.57 -23.13 4.71
C PHE A 744 -3.87 -22.21 3.50
N ILE A 745 -3.65 -22.69 2.28
CA ILE A 745 -3.70 -21.88 1.05
C ILE A 745 -4.77 -22.47 0.13
N THR A 746 -5.86 -21.73 -0.06
CA THR A 746 -7.04 -22.09 -0.85
C THR A 746 -7.46 -20.88 -1.69
N GLY A 747 -7.91 -21.10 -2.93
CA GLY A 747 -8.49 -20.03 -3.77
C GLY A 747 -7.55 -18.87 -4.18
N HIS A 748 -6.27 -19.12 -4.50
CA HIS A 748 -5.31 -18.05 -4.84
C HIS A 748 -5.12 -17.83 -6.35
N ASN A 749 -4.99 -16.56 -6.78
CA ASN A 749 -4.61 -16.18 -8.14
C ASN A 749 -3.08 -16.08 -8.28
N LEU A 750 -2.56 -16.19 -9.51
CA LEU A 750 -1.16 -15.85 -9.82
C LEU A 750 -1.05 -14.37 -10.21
N ASN A 751 -0.16 -13.63 -9.56
CA ASN A 751 0.20 -12.28 -9.98
C ASN A 751 1.10 -12.30 -11.24
N GLU A 752 1.39 -11.13 -11.80
CA GLU A 752 2.24 -10.96 -13.00
C GLU A 752 3.68 -11.51 -12.80
N GLU A 753 4.11 -11.71 -11.55
CA GLU A 753 5.40 -12.27 -11.16
C GLU A 753 5.36 -13.81 -10.91
N GLY A 754 4.19 -14.45 -11.01
CA GLY A 754 4.03 -15.89 -10.78
C GLY A 754 3.93 -16.31 -9.32
N GLN A 755 3.58 -15.38 -8.41
CA GLN A 755 3.37 -15.64 -6.99
C GLN A 755 1.87 -15.81 -6.67
N LEU A 756 1.58 -16.68 -5.69
CA LEU A 756 0.22 -16.92 -5.21
C LEU A 756 -0.27 -15.73 -4.36
N ALA A 757 -1.41 -15.14 -4.74
CA ALA A 757 -2.02 -14.00 -4.06
C ALA A 757 -3.46 -14.35 -3.59
N PRO A 758 -3.89 -13.92 -2.38
CA PRO A 758 -5.25 -14.17 -1.89
C PRO A 758 -6.29 -13.56 -2.82
N THR A 759 -7.35 -14.29 -3.16
CA THR A 759 -8.54 -13.69 -3.77
C THR A 759 -9.14 -12.68 -2.78
N GLY A 760 -9.35 -11.44 -3.21
CA GLY A 760 -9.77 -10.32 -2.35
C GLY A 760 -8.69 -9.29 -1.98
N SER A 761 -7.41 -9.51 -2.31
CA SER A 761 -6.40 -8.45 -2.21
C SER A 761 -6.50 -7.47 -3.39
N CYS A 762 -7.40 -6.50 -3.24
CA CYS A 762 -7.51 -5.35 -4.13
C CYS A 762 -6.17 -4.59 -4.12
N TRP A 763 -5.30 -4.84 -5.11
CA TRP A 763 -4.20 -3.93 -5.40
C TRP A 763 -4.83 -2.62 -5.89
N LYS A 764 -4.83 -1.61 -5.02
CA LYS A 764 -4.93 -0.22 -5.48
C LYS A 764 -3.73 0.00 -6.40
N PRO A 765 -3.90 0.31 -7.70
CA PRO A 765 -2.83 1.00 -8.39
C PRO A 765 -2.56 2.27 -7.57
N GLN A 766 -1.29 2.51 -7.21
CA GLN A 766 -0.86 3.83 -6.77
C GLN A 766 -1.05 4.81 -7.94
N VAL A 767 -2.27 5.28 -8.11
CA VAL A 767 -2.56 6.55 -8.75
C VAL A 767 -2.63 7.54 -7.61
N GLU A 768 -1.58 8.34 -7.44
CA GLU A 768 -1.61 9.52 -6.59
C GLU A 768 -2.86 10.33 -6.93
N GLY A 769 -3.69 10.59 -5.91
CA GLY A 769 -5.03 11.10 -6.07
C GLY A 769 -5.10 12.43 -6.83
N GLN A 770 -5.79 12.43 -7.96
CA GLN A 770 -6.68 13.52 -8.33
C GLN A 770 -8.12 13.00 -8.40
N PRO A 771 -9.11 13.73 -7.85
CA PRO A 771 -10.50 13.32 -8.01
C PRO A 771 -10.92 13.48 -9.48
N LEU A 772 -11.18 12.35 -10.13
CA LEU A 772 -11.73 12.18 -11.48
C LEU A 772 -13.04 12.99 -11.72
N LEU A 773 -13.68 13.46 -10.64
CA LEU A 773 -14.89 14.29 -10.65
C LEU A 773 -14.72 15.69 -11.29
N LYS A 774 -13.49 16.21 -11.37
CA LYS A 774 -13.21 17.53 -12.01
C LYS A 774 -13.00 17.45 -13.52
N LEU A 775 -12.71 16.28 -14.09
CA LEU A 775 -12.52 16.08 -15.52
C LEU A 775 -13.85 15.91 -16.27
N LEU A 776 -14.83 15.25 -15.66
CA LEU A 776 -16.14 15.03 -16.29
C LEU A 776 -17.05 16.28 -16.32
N LYS A 777 -16.86 17.25 -15.41
CA LYS A 777 -17.61 18.52 -15.44
C LYS A 777 -17.02 19.60 -16.37
N ARG A 778 -15.81 19.42 -16.90
CA ARG A 778 -15.13 20.40 -17.78
C ARG A 778 -15.16 20.05 -19.27
N GLY A 779 -15.71 18.90 -19.66
CA GLY A 779 -15.81 18.44 -21.05
C GLY A 779 -16.89 19.10 -21.91
N ALA A 780 -17.72 20.00 -21.37
CA ALA A 780 -18.71 20.75 -22.14
C ALA A 780 -18.18 22.15 -22.48
N ARG A 781 -17.20 22.23 -23.41
CA ARG A 781 -16.98 23.32 -24.38
C ARG A 781 -15.62 23.17 -25.05
N GLY A 782 -15.65 22.55 -26.24
CA GLY A 782 -14.76 22.86 -27.36
C GLY A 782 -13.28 22.50 -27.22
N VAL A 783 -12.94 21.23 -27.51
CA VAL A 783 -11.81 20.88 -28.39
C VAL A 783 -12.22 19.61 -29.15
N HIS A 784 -12.37 19.74 -30.47
CA HIS A 784 -12.53 18.62 -31.40
C HIS A 784 -11.19 17.88 -31.54
N GLY A 785 -11.23 16.55 -31.44
CA GLY A 785 -10.13 15.65 -31.81
C GLY A 785 -9.16 15.31 -30.67
N LEU A 786 -8.92 14.00 -30.48
CA LEU A 786 -7.82 13.38 -29.71
C LEU A 786 -7.94 13.08 -28.20
N VAL A 787 -9.14 12.97 -27.59
CA VAL A 787 -9.28 12.44 -26.20
C VAL A 787 -10.16 11.18 -26.10
N GLY A 788 -10.47 10.53 -27.23
CA GLY A 788 -11.42 9.42 -27.29
C GLY A 788 -10.89 7.99 -27.04
N VAL A 789 -9.68 7.77 -26.51
CA VAL A 789 -9.05 6.42 -26.49
C VAL A 789 -8.42 5.99 -25.14
N LEU A 790 -8.62 6.71 -24.04
CA LEU A 790 -8.08 6.28 -22.72
C LEU A 790 -9.18 5.97 -21.69
N ALA A 791 -9.85 4.84 -21.89
CA ALA A 791 -10.52 4.07 -20.85
C ALA A 791 -10.45 2.58 -21.21
N VAL A 792 -9.22 2.05 -21.35
CA VAL A 792 -9.00 0.61 -21.48
C VAL A 792 -9.05 0.01 -20.08
N ALA A 793 -10.05 -0.84 -19.86
CA ALA A 793 -10.27 -1.57 -18.62
C ALA A 793 -9.02 -2.38 -18.23
N VAL A 794 -8.63 -2.25 -16.97
CA VAL A 794 -7.58 -3.05 -16.32
C VAL A 794 -8.05 -4.50 -16.27
N TRP A 795 -7.23 -5.40 -16.79
CA TRP A 795 -7.41 -6.83 -16.71
C TRP A 795 -6.89 -7.30 -15.35
N SER A 796 -7.75 -7.27 -14.33
CA SER A 796 -7.56 -7.98 -13.07
C SER A 796 -8.85 -8.74 -12.81
N GLY A 797 -8.78 -10.07 -12.80
CA GLY A 797 -9.92 -10.95 -12.57
C GLY A 797 -10.47 -10.86 -11.14
N GLU A 798 -11.03 -9.71 -10.76
CA GLU A 798 -11.95 -9.47 -9.65
C GLU A 798 -12.71 -8.14 -9.93
N PRO A 799 -13.89 -7.89 -9.33
CA PRO A 799 -14.53 -6.59 -9.45
C PRO A 799 -13.56 -5.51 -9.00
N ALA A 800 -13.38 -4.48 -9.82
CA ALA A 800 -13.07 -3.18 -9.25
C ALA A 800 -14.24 -2.84 -8.33
N VAL A 801 -14.12 -3.23 -7.06
CA VAL A 801 -14.75 -2.49 -5.97
C VAL A 801 -14.04 -1.15 -6.00
N VAL A 802 -14.52 -0.27 -6.87
CA VAL A 802 -14.49 1.15 -6.55
C VAL A 802 -15.20 1.21 -5.22
N ALA A 803 -14.43 1.35 -4.14
CA ALA A 803 -14.94 1.65 -2.81
C ALA A 803 -16.09 2.65 -2.99
N GLY A 804 -17.27 2.24 -2.52
CA GLY A 804 -18.54 2.81 -2.91
C GLY A 804 -18.49 4.32 -3.13
N SER A 805 -18.62 4.73 -4.38
CA SER A 805 -19.54 5.81 -4.65
C SER A 805 -20.90 5.17 -4.87
N CYS A 806 -21.63 4.95 -3.77
CA CYS A 806 -23.08 4.81 -3.81
C CYS A 806 -23.60 5.96 -4.67
N TRP A 807 -24.07 5.66 -5.88
CA TRP A 807 -24.95 6.60 -6.54
C TRP A 807 -26.27 6.47 -5.79
N ASN A 808 -26.59 7.47 -4.96
CA ASN A 808 -27.94 7.61 -4.45
C ASN A 808 -28.88 7.64 -5.67
N VAL A 809 -29.69 6.60 -5.82
CA VAL A 809 -30.78 6.60 -6.81
C VAL A 809 -31.76 7.75 -6.50
N GLU A 810 -31.82 8.22 -5.25
CA GLU A 810 -32.53 9.45 -4.85
C GLU A 810 -32.01 10.74 -5.50
N LEU A 811 -30.79 10.76 -6.07
CA LEU A 811 -30.23 11.92 -6.77
C LEU A 811 -30.42 11.88 -8.30
N LEU A 812 -31.04 10.82 -8.85
CA LEU A 812 -31.30 10.68 -10.30
C LEU A 812 -32.69 11.17 -10.73
N ALA A 813 -33.58 11.43 -9.77
CA ALA A 813 -34.81 12.17 -10.00
C ALA A 813 -34.57 13.64 -9.66
N ASP A 814 -34.09 14.44 -10.61
CA ASP A 814 -34.42 15.86 -10.57
C ASP A 814 -35.89 15.97 -10.99
N PRO A 815 -36.82 16.34 -10.09
CA PRO A 815 -38.24 16.50 -10.44
C PRO A 815 -38.48 17.61 -11.47
N LYS A 816 -37.42 18.30 -11.94
CA LYS A 816 -37.44 19.30 -13.01
C LYS A 816 -36.65 18.92 -14.27
N ALA A 817 -36.05 17.73 -14.39
CA ALA A 817 -35.29 17.34 -15.57
C ALA A 817 -36.15 16.68 -16.67
N ASN A 818 -35.95 17.12 -17.91
CA ASN A 818 -36.64 16.72 -19.15
C ASN A 818 -37.30 15.32 -19.16
N ASN A 819 -38.63 15.29 -19.30
CA ASN A 819 -39.48 14.08 -19.43
C ASN A 819 -39.25 13.21 -20.68
N LYS A 820 -38.17 13.40 -21.45
CA LYS A 820 -37.97 12.75 -22.77
C LYS A 820 -36.59 12.13 -22.96
N LYS A 821 -36.18 11.26 -22.03
CA LYS A 821 -34.83 10.66 -22.04
C LYS A 821 -34.58 9.68 -23.19
N LEU A 822 -35.65 9.08 -23.74
CA LEU A 822 -35.56 8.02 -24.76
C LEU A 822 -36.24 8.42 -26.07
N GLN A 823 -36.35 9.73 -26.32
CA GLN A 823 -37.03 10.26 -27.50
C GLN A 823 -36.53 9.61 -28.79
N ASP A 824 -37.46 9.06 -29.58
CA ASP A 824 -37.25 8.44 -30.89
C ASP A 824 -36.34 7.18 -30.88
N LYS A 825 -36.09 6.58 -29.71
CA LYS A 825 -35.33 5.33 -29.59
C LYS A 825 -36.21 4.10 -29.82
N VAL A 826 -35.67 3.10 -30.51
CA VAL A 826 -36.29 1.77 -30.68
C VAL A 826 -35.66 0.78 -29.70
N ALA A 827 -36.48 0.18 -28.84
CA ALA A 827 -36.04 -0.74 -27.80
C ALA A 827 -36.63 -2.14 -27.95
N ILE A 828 -35.82 -3.17 -27.68
CA ILE A 828 -36.27 -4.55 -27.44
C ILE A 828 -36.08 -4.85 -25.95
N ILE A 829 -37.09 -5.45 -25.32
CA ILE A 829 -37.03 -5.89 -23.92
C ILE A 829 -37.38 -7.39 -23.86
N THR A 830 -36.39 -8.25 -23.57
CA THR A 830 -36.63 -9.69 -23.36
C THR A 830 -37.03 -9.97 -21.91
N GLY A 831 -37.94 -10.90 -21.68
CA GLY A 831 -38.58 -11.05 -20.36
C GLY A 831 -39.41 -9.81 -20.00
N GLY A 832 -40.06 -9.22 -21.01
CA GLY A 832 -40.72 -7.92 -20.95
C GLY A 832 -42.16 -7.94 -20.45
N ALA A 833 -42.80 -9.11 -20.36
CA ALA A 833 -44.23 -9.21 -20.09
C ALA A 833 -44.62 -9.12 -18.60
N SER A 834 -43.65 -9.17 -17.68
CA SER A 834 -43.93 -9.10 -16.23
C SER A 834 -42.78 -8.54 -15.40
N GLY A 835 -43.07 -8.12 -14.17
CA GLY A 835 -42.07 -7.77 -13.16
C GLY A 835 -41.19 -6.58 -13.56
N ILE A 836 -39.86 -6.77 -13.59
CA ILE A 836 -38.90 -5.72 -13.96
C ILE A 836 -39.07 -5.31 -15.44
N GLY A 837 -39.37 -6.26 -16.33
CA GLY A 837 -39.54 -6.00 -17.75
C GLY A 837 -40.74 -5.11 -18.03
N GLU A 838 -41.89 -5.46 -17.46
CA GLU A 838 -43.14 -4.69 -17.57
C GLU A 838 -43.00 -3.27 -17.01
N ALA A 839 -42.39 -3.14 -15.82
CA ALA A 839 -42.10 -1.82 -15.23
C ALA A 839 -41.18 -0.97 -16.13
N THR A 840 -40.23 -1.61 -16.82
CA THR A 840 -39.33 -0.93 -17.77
C THR A 840 -40.07 -0.50 -19.04
N VAL A 841 -41.01 -1.30 -19.55
CA VAL A 841 -41.87 -0.92 -20.70
C VAL A 841 -42.63 0.37 -20.37
N HIS A 842 -43.30 0.45 -19.22
CA HIS A 842 -44.04 1.64 -18.81
C HIS A 842 -43.15 2.88 -18.70
N LEU A 843 -41.99 2.75 -18.04
CA LEU A 843 -41.05 3.88 -17.92
C LEU A 843 -40.46 4.30 -19.28
N PHE A 844 -40.22 3.37 -20.19
CA PHE A 844 -39.73 3.69 -21.53
C PHE A 844 -40.77 4.50 -22.32
N VAL A 845 -42.05 4.15 -22.20
CA VAL A 845 -43.16 4.95 -22.75
C VAL A 845 -43.22 6.34 -22.12
N ASP A 846 -43.14 6.42 -20.79
CA ASP A 846 -43.17 7.70 -20.06
C ASP A 846 -42.00 8.61 -20.44
N HIS A 847 -40.85 8.04 -20.82
CA HIS A 847 -39.68 8.74 -21.32
C HIS A 847 -39.64 8.92 -22.86
N SER A 848 -40.79 8.75 -23.52
CA SER A 848 -41.02 9.00 -24.95
C SER A 848 -40.23 8.11 -25.91
N ALA A 849 -40.02 6.83 -25.57
CA ALA A 849 -39.50 5.84 -26.53
C ALA A 849 -40.33 5.84 -27.83
N GLY A 850 -39.66 5.75 -28.98
CA GLY A 850 -40.31 5.80 -30.29
C GLY A 850 -41.01 4.50 -30.66
N ALA A 851 -40.39 3.37 -30.31
CA ALA A 851 -40.99 2.05 -30.43
C ALA A 851 -40.43 1.09 -29.38
N ILE A 852 -41.26 0.15 -28.92
CA ILE A 852 -40.89 -0.87 -27.92
C ILE A 852 -41.38 -2.23 -28.40
N VAL A 853 -40.47 -3.18 -28.55
CA VAL A 853 -40.77 -4.58 -28.82
C VAL A 853 -40.65 -5.38 -27.52
N ILE A 854 -41.78 -5.89 -27.05
CA ILE A 854 -41.87 -6.77 -25.88
C ILE A 854 -41.61 -8.20 -26.36
N ALA A 855 -40.56 -8.84 -25.86
CA ALA A 855 -40.21 -10.21 -26.18
C ALA A 855 -40.32 -11.09 -24.94
N ASP A 856 -41.19 -12.09 -24.97
CA ASP A 856 -41.41 -13.01 -23.86
C ASP A 856 -41.92 -14.37 -24.37
N ILE A 857 -41.99 -15.36 -23.49
CA ILE A 857 -42.66 -16.63 -23.77
C ILE A 857 -44.12 -16.64 -23.26
N GLN A 858 -44.50 -15.63 -22.47
CA GLN A 858 -45.85 -15.47 -21.91
C GLN A 858 -46.74 -14.67 -22.87
N ASP A 859 -47.29 -15.35 -23.88
CA ASP A 859 -48.09 -14.73 -24.96
C ASP A 859 -49.23 -13.84 -24.48
N GLU A 860 -50.11 -14.38 -23.62
CA GLU A 860 -51.29 -13.67 -23.12
C GLU A 860 -50.91 -12.37 -22.39
N LYS A 861 -49.94 -12.42 -21.48
CA LYS A 861 -49.49 -11.23 -20.74
C LYS A 861 -48.78 -10.22 -21.64
N GLY A 862 -47.99 -10.70 -22.60
CA GLY A 862 -47.29 -9.84 -23.54
C GLY A 862 -48.24 -9.06 -24.45
N GLU A 863 -49.26 -9.74 -24.99
CA GLU A 863 -50.31 -9.13 -25.79
C GLU A 863 -51.16 -8.13 -25.00
N GLU A 864 -51.57 -8.50 -23.77
CA GLU A 864 -52.31 -7.61 -22.87
C GLU A 864 -51.51 -6.36 -22.52
N LEU A 865 -50.22 -6.50 -22.20
CA LEU A 865 -49.34 -5.37 -21.90
C LEU A 865 -49.20 -4.44 -23.11
N ALA A 866 -48.94 -4.98 -24.30
CA ALA A 866 -48.86 -4.20 -25.53
C ALA A 866 -50.18 -3.45 -25.81
N ALA A 867 -51.34 -4.12 -25.63
CA ALA A 867 -52.65 -3.51 -25.78
C ALA A 867 -52.91 -2.40 -24.75
N SER A 868 -52.44 -2.56 -23.51
CA SER A 868 -52.59 -1.56 -22.43
C SER A 868 -51.79 -0.27 -22.66
N ILE A 869 -50.69 -0.34 -23.43
CA ILE A 869 -49.93 0.86 -23.83
C ILE A 869 -50.73 1.68 -24.83
N GLY A 870 -51.45 1.02 -25.73
CA GLY A 870 -52.29 1.65 -26.75
C GLY A 870 -51.51 2.59 -27.66
N ASN A 871 -52.08 3.74 -28.00
CA ASN A 871 -51.48 4.72 -28.93
C ASN A 871 -50.37 5.59 -28.30
N ARG A 872 -49.90 5.29 -27.09
CA ARG A 872 -48.88 6.09 -26.40
C ARG A 872 -47.47 5.90 -26.97
N CYS A 873 -47.20 4.73 -27.54
CA CYS A 873 -45.93 4.34 -28.15
C CYS A 873 -46.22 3.23 -29.17
N ALA A 874 -45.41 3.12 -30.23
CA ALA A 874 -45.48 1.96 -31.12
C ALA A 874 -44.97 0.72 -30.35
N CYS A 875 -45.88 0.03 -29.67
CA CYS A 875 -45.56 -1.14 -28.85
C CYS A 875 -46.04 -2.43 -29.53
N THR A 876 -45.18 -3.42 -29.65
CA THR A 876 -45.50 -4.70 -30.32
C THR A 876 -44.99 -5.85 -29.48
N TYR A 877 -45.80 -6.90 -29.36
CA TYR A 877 -45.41 -8.15 -28.71
C TYR A 877 -44.87 -9.15 -29.74
N VAL A 878 -43.82 -9.89 -29.38
CA VAL A 878 -43.24 -10.97 -30.16
C VAL A 878 -42.91 -12.14 -29.24
N HIS A 879 -43.45 -13.33 -29.54
CA HIS A 879 -43.03 -14.56 -28.86
C HIS A 879 -41.55 -14.82 -29.11
N CYS A 880 -40.76 -14.97 -28.04
CA CYS A 880 -39.33 -15.22 -28.14
C CYS A 880 -38.84 -16.11 -27.00
N ASP A 881 -38.42 -17.32 -27.34
CA ASP A 881 -37.70 -18.19 -26.43
C ASP A 881 -36.19 -17.91 -26.51
N VAL A 882 -35.67 -17.18 -25.53
CA VAL A 882 -34.26 -16.76 -25.51
C VAL A 882 -33.27 -17.94 -25.42
N THR A 883 -33.74 -19.17 -25.12
CA THR A 883 -32.89 -20.37 -25.16
C THR A 883 -32.60 -20.83 -26.59
N LYS A 884 -33.40 -20.38 -27.57
CA LYS A 884 -33.23 -20.68 -28.99
C LYS A 884 -32.62 -19.47 -29.68
N GLU A 885 -31.39 -19.63 -30.17
CA GLU A 885 -30.67 -18.52 -30.80
C GLU A 885 -31.40 -17.96 -32.03
N GLN A 886 -32.09 -18.80 -32.80
CA GLN A 886 -32.84 -18.41 -34.00
C GLN A 886 -34.02 -17.48 -33.68
N ASP A 887 -34.66 -17.65 -32.52
CA ASP A 887 -35.77 -16.80 -32.10
C ASP A 887 -35.25 -15.39 -31.79
N VAL A 888 -34.11 -15.28 -31.10
CA VAL A 888 -33.45 -14.00 -30.80
C VAL A 888 -32.95 -13.31 -32.07
N GLU A 889 -32.38 -14.06 -33.02
CA GLU A 889 -31.98 -13.53 -34.33
C GLU A 889 -33.19 -12.96 -35.09
N SER A 890 -34.28 -13.73 -35.14
CA SER A 890 -35.53 -13.33 -35.82
C SER A 890 -36.17 -12.11 -35.17
N LEU A 891 -36.13 -12.01 -33.83
CA LEU A 891 -36.60 -10.86 -33.07
C LEU A 891 -35.84 -9.59 -33.45
N VAL A 892 -34.51 -9.65 -33.50
CA VAL A 892 -33.68 -8.48 -33.87
C VAL A 892 -33.90 -8.10 -35.34
N GLN A 893 -33.91 -9.07 -36.25
CA GLN A 893 -34.14 -8.86 -37.69
C GLN A 893 -35.51 -8.22 -37.97
N SER A 894 -36.57 -8.79 -37.39
CA SER A 894 -37.94 -8.26 -37.56
C SER A 894 -38.11 -6.87 -36.98
N THR A 895 -37.46 -6.57 -35.84
CA THR A 895 -37.45 -5.22 -35.26
C THR A 895 -36.83 -4.19 -36.21
N ILE A 896 -35.69 -4.52 -36.81
CA ILE A 896 -35.02 -3.64 -37.78
C ILE A 896 -35.85 -3.51 -39.05
N GLN A 897 -36.51 -4.58 -39.51
CA GLN A 897 -37.38 -4.52 -40.67
C GLN A 897 -38.61 -3.63 -40.42
N LEU A 898 -39.18 -3.69 -39.21
CA LEU A 898 -40.39 -2.95 -38.85
C LEU A 898 -40.12 -1.47 -38.54
N HIS A 899 -39.02 -1.18 -37.84
CA HIS A 899 -38.73 0.16 -37.31
C HIS A 899 -37.47 0.82 -37.94
N GLY A 900 -36.76 0.10 -38.81
CA GLY A 900 -35.57 0.58 -39.52
C GLY A 900 -34.28 0.60 -38.72
N ARG A 901 -34.33 0.41 -37.39
CA ARG A 901 -33.18 0.50 -36.48
C ARG A 901 -33.43 -0.25 -35.17
N LEU A 902 -32.35 -0.45 -34.42
CA LEU A 902 -32.37 -0.87 -33.02
C LEU A 902 -31.40 0.02 -32.23
N ASP A 903 -31.88 0.58 -31.12
CA ASP A 903 -31.07 1.46 -30.25
C ASP A 903 -30.78 0.85 -28.89
N ILE A 904 -31.76 0.14 -28.31
CA ILE A 904 -31.69 -0.37 -26.96
C ILE A 904 -32.06 -1.86 -26.95
N MET A 905 -31.23 -2.69 -26.35
CA MET A 905 -31.53 -4.09 -26.07
C MET A 905 -31.45 -4.32 -24.56
N PHE A 906 -32.59 -4.55 -23.90
CA PHE A 906 -32.62 -4.90 -22.49
C PHE A 906 -32.85 -6.41 -22.31
N CYS A 907 -31.82 -7.10 -21.84
CA CYS A 907 -31.78 -8.54 -21.63
C CYS A 907 -32.22 -8.86 -20.20
N ASN A 908 -33.53 -8.97 -19.97
CA ASN A 908 -34.11 -9.19 -18.63
C ASN A 908 -34.68 -10.61 -18.42
N ALA A 909 -34.82 -11.40 -19.49
CA ALA A 909 -35.25 -12.78 -19.38
C ALA A 909 -34.37 -13.57 -18.39
N GLY A 910 -35.00 -14.27 -17.45
CA GLY A 910 -34.28 -15.08 -16.47
C GLY A 910 -35.18 -15.91 -15.59
N ILE A 911 -34.64 -17.01 -15.09
CA ILE A 911 -35.29 -17.90 -14.11
C ILE A 911 -34.43 -18.02 -12.84
N LEU A 912 -35.08 -18.44 -11.75
CA LEU A 912 -34.45 -18.73 -10.47
C LEU A 912 -34.00 -20.19 -10.39
N SER A 913 -33.18 -20.52 -9.40
CA SER A 913 -32.93 -21.92 -9.06
C SER A 913 -34.21 -22.55 -8.52
N GLN A 914 -34.52 -23.77 -8.97
CA GLN A 914 -35.72 -24.52 -8.58
C GLN A 914 -35.54 -25.25 -7.24
N SER A 915 -34.32 -25.32 -6.70
CA SER A 915 -34.01 -26.07 -5.50
C SER A 915 -32.90 -25.39 -4.68
N MET A 916 -33.06 -25.37 -3.36
CA MET A 916 -32.06 -24.82 -2.44
C MET A 916 -30.92 -25.84 -2.24
N GLN A 917 -30.28 -26.24 -3.35
CA GLN A 917 -29.25 -27.28 -3.37
C GLN A 917 -27.89 -26.76 -2.95
N THR A 918 -27.20 -27.59 -2.18
CA THR A 918 -25.76 -27.46 -1.93
C THR A 918 -24.98 -27.98 -3.15
N ILE A 919 -23.66 -27.76 -3.18
CA ILE A 919 -22.81 -28.35 -4.24
C ILE A 919 -22.84 -29.88 -4.25
N LEU A 920 -23.21 -30.51 -3.13
CA LEU A 920 -23.28 -31.97 -2.98
C LEU A 920 -24.57 -32.56 -3.55
N GLU A 921 -25.60 -31.73 -3.74
CA GLU A 921 -26.94 -32.14 -4.19
C GLU A 921 -27.24 -31.58 -5.58
N PHE A 922 -26.19 -31.20 -6.32
CA PHE A 922 -26.25 -30.38 -7.53
C PHE A 922 -26.89 -31.11 -8.72
N ASP A 923 -28.03 -30.59 -9.21
CA ASP A 923 -28.71 -31.13 -10.40
C ASP A 923 -28.24 -30.45 -11.68
N LEU A 924 -27.49 -31.19 -12.50
CA LEU A 924 -26.97 -30.73 -13.80
C LEU A 924 -28.09 -30.32 -14.77
N SER A 925 -29.24 -30.99 -14.76
CA SER A 925 -30.32 -30.70 -15.71
C SER A 925 -30.98 -29.34 -15.43
N SER A 926 -31.22 -29.04 -14.15
CA SER A 926 -31.69 -27.73 -13.70
C SER A 926 -30.65 -26.64 -13.94
N TYR A 927 -29.36 -26.94 -13.73
CA TYR A 927 -28.25 -26.04 -14.02
C TYR A 927 -28.17 -25.67 -15.51
N GLU A 928 -28.24 -26.64 -16.41
CA GLU A 928 -28.21 -26.42 -17.86
C GLU A 928 -29.37 -25.54 -18.31
N LYS A 929 -30.59 -25.82 -17.85
CA LYS A 929 -31.78 -25.02 -18.16
C LYS A 929 -31.62 -23.58 -17.67
N LEU A 930 -31.13 -23.40 -16.45
CA LEU A 930 -30.87 -22.09 -15.87
C LEU A 930 -29.82 -21.30 -16.66
N PHE A 931 -28.71 -21.94 -17.04
CA PHE A 931 -27.65 -21.31 -17.83
C PHE A 931 -28.10 -20.98 -19.24
N ALA A 932 -28.88 -21.86 -19.89
CA ALA A 932 -29.44 -21.60 -21.20
C ALA A 932 -30.28 -20.31 -21.23
N VAL A 933 -31.13 -20.11 -20.21
CA VAL A 933 -31.95 -18.89 -20.11
C VAL A 933 -31.11 -17.69 -19.66
N ASN A 934 -30.45 -17.77 -18.50
CA ASN A 934 -29.82 -16.61 -17.85
C ASN A 934 -28.54 -16.14 -18.55
N VAL A 935 -27.76 -17.06 -19.15
CA VAL A 935 -26.47 -16.75 -19.77
C VAL A 935 -26.56 -16.87 -21.29
N GLY A 936 -27.09 -18.00 -21.79
CA GLY A 936 -27.27 -18.24 -23.22
C GLY A 936 -28.14 -17.18 -23.88
N GLY A 937 -29.29 -16.86 -23.28
CA GLY A 937 -30.19 -15.82 -23.76
C GLY A 937 -29.54 -14.43 -23.82
N VAL A 938 -28.71 -14.07 -22.82
CA VAL A 938 -27.95 -12.81 -22.83
C VAL A 938 -26.87 -12.83 -23.93
N ALA A 939 -26.17 -13.95 -24.10
CA ALA A 939 -25.14 -14.09 -25.14
C ALA A 939 -25.72 -13.96 -26.55
N ALA A 940 -26.84 -14.64 -26.84
CA ALA A 940 -27.55 -14.52 -28.11
C ALA A 940 -28.03 -13.09 -28.34
N SER A 941 -28.58 -12.44 -27.31
CA SER A 941 -29.05 -11.06 -27.37
C SER A 941 -27.92 -10.08 -27.69
N ILE A 942 -26.79 -10.16 -26.98
CA ILE A 942 -25.61 -9.31 -27.23
C ILE A 942 -25.08 -9.53 -28.64
N LYS A 943 -24.95 -10.79 -29.07
CA LYS A 943 -24.43 -11.15 -30.39
C LYS A 943 -25.27 -10.53 -31.49
N HIS A 944 -26.58 -10.78 -31.51
CA HIS A 944 -27.44 -10.36 -32.60
C HIS A 944 -27.74 -8.86 -32.58
N ALA A 945 -28.03 -8.28 -31.40
CA ALA A 945 -28.23 -6.84 -31.29
C ALA A 945 -26.93 -6.07 -31.61
N GLY A 946 -25.79 -6.54 -31.11
CA GLY A 946 -24.48 -5.96 -31.40
C GLY A 946 -24.16 -6.01 -32.90
N GLN A 947 -24.32 -7.17 -33.54
CA GLN A 947 -24.12 -7.30 -34.99
C GLN A 947 -25.02 -6.37 -35.80
N ALA A 948 -26.29 -6.27 -35.44
CA ALA A 948 -27.24 -5.36 -36.08
C ALA A 948 -26.82 -3.89 -35.95
N MET A 949 -26.49 -3.44 -34.75
CA MET A 949 -26.08 -2.06 -34.49
C MET A 949 -24.76 -1.72 -35.18
N VAL A 950 -23.78 -2.65 -35.18
CA VAL A 950 -22.51 -2.49 -35.90
C VAL A 950 -22.74 -2.37 -37.40
N LYS A 951 -23.55 -3.26 -37.99
CA LYS A 951 -23.88 -3.22 -39.43
C LYS A 951 -24.59 -1.93 -39.82
N ALA A 952 -25.46 -1.41 -38.95
CA ALA A 952 -26.17 -0.15 -39.16
C ALA A 952 -25.31 1.10 -38.85
N ASN A 953 -24.09 0.93 -38.32
CA ASN A 953 -23.26 2.00 -37.77
C ASN A 953 -24.03 2.89 -36.76
N SER A 954 -24.92 2.27 -35.97
CA SER A 954 -25.74 2.96 -34.98
C SER A 954 -25.09 2.90 -33.60
N ARG A 955 -25.20 4.00 -32.85
CA ARG A 955 -24.88 4.02 -31.42
C ARG A 955 -26.04 3.45 -30.65
N GLY A 956 -25.77 2.58 -29.68
CA GLY A 956 -26.80 1.89 -28.92
C GLY A 956 -26.38 1.49 -27.52
N SER A 957 -27.32 0.94 -26.76
CA SER A 957 -27.12 0.45 -25.41
C SER A 957 -27.68 -0.96 -25.26
N ILE A 958 -26.85 -1.88 -24.80
CA ILE A 958 -27.23 -3.24 -24.41
C ILE A 958 -27.12 -3.31 -22.89
N ILE A 959 -28.22 -3.66 -22.23
CA ILE A 959 -28.32 -3.70 -20.78
C ILE A 959 -28.71 -5.12 -20.38
N CYS A 960 -28.03 -5.70 -19.41
CA CYS A 960 -28.29 -7.06 -18.94
C CYS A 960 -28.72 -7.06 -17.47
N THR A 961 -29.67 -7.91 -17.11
CA THR A 961 -30.04 -8.10 -15.70
C THR A 961 -29.18 -9.21 -15.08
N ALA A 962 -28.18 -8.79 -14.29
CA ALA A 962 -27.51 -9.67 -13.33
C ALA A 962 -28.28 -9.63 -11.99
N SER A 963 -27.86 -10.40 -10.97
CA SER A 963 -28.37 -10.25 -9.61
C SER A 963 -27.25 -9.76 -8.71
N ARG A 964 -27.54 -9.08 -7.59
CA ARG A 964 -26.52 -8.81 -6.55
C ARG A 964 -25.98 -10.12 -5.94
N ALA A 965 -26.71 -11.23 -6.09
CA ALA A 965 -26.24 -12.57 -5.74
C ALA A 965 -24.91 -12.96 -6.42
N ALA A 966 -24.59 -12.38 -7.60
CA ALA A 966 -23.30 -12.60 -8.27
C ALA A 966 -22.07 -12.13 -7.44
N GLY A 967 -22.29 -11.28 -6.43
CA GLY A 967 -21.25 -10.84 -5.50
C GLY A 967 -21.35 -11.44 -4.10
N LEU A 968 -22.25 -12.40 -3.88
CA LEU A 968 -22.52 -13.00 -2.56
C LEU A 968 -22.23 -14.50 -2.61
N ALA A 969 -21.43 -14.99 -1.65
CA ALA A 969 -21.34 -16.42 -1.39
C ALA A 969 -22.68 -16.91 -0.80
N SER A 970 -23.23 -17.99 -1.36
CA SER A 970 -24.45 -18.62 -0.87
C SER A 970 -24.23 -20.12 -0.76
N ASP A 971 -24.53 -20.67 0.41
CA ASP A 971 -24.50 -22.11 0.72
C ASP A 971 -25.62 -22.90 0.01
N ARG A 972 -26.61 -22.18 -0.55
CA ARG A 972 -27.75 -22.69 -1.34
C ARG A 972 -27.95 -21.86 -2.63
N ASN A 973 -28.64 -22.37 -3.65
CA ASN A 973 -28.84 -21.73 -4.97
C ASN A 973 -27.54 -21.46 -5.73
N THR A 974 -26.69 -22.49 -5.73
CA THR A 974 -25.35 -22.48 -6.32
C THR A 974 -25.33 -22.08 -7.80
N ASP A 975 -26.15 -22.79 -8.57
CA ASP A 975 -26.41 -22.61 -9.98
C ASP A 975 -26.85 -21.18 -10.32
N TYR A 976 -27.73 -20.58 -9.50
CA TYR A 976 -28.20 -19.20 -9.67
C TYR A 976 -27.06 -18.20 -9.56
N VAL A 977 -26.26 -18.28 -8.51
CA VAL A 977 -25.10 -17.39 -8.31
C VAL A 977 -24.13 -17.51 -9.48
N MET A 978 -23.76 -18.74 -9.87
CA MET A 978 -22.84 -18.99 -10.99
C MET A 978 -23.36 -18.43 -12.32
N SER A 979 -24.67 -18.58 -12.59
CA SER A 979 -25.28 -18.03 -13.81
C SER A 979 -25.19 -16.51 -13.84
N LYS A 980 -25.42 -15.83 -12.71
CA LYS A 980 -25.39 -14.36 -12.64
C LYS A 980 -23.97 -13.79 -12.67
N SER A 981 -22.98 -14.47 -12.12
CA SER A 981 -21.56 -14.10 -12.30
C SER A 981 -21.11 -14.22 -13.76
N SER A 982 -21.56 -15.29 -14.44
CA SER A 982 -21.27 -15.50 -15.86
C SER A 982 -21.80 -14.36 -16.75
N VAL A 983 -22.98 -13.82 -16.45
CA VAL A 983 -23.54 -12.65 -17.14
C VAL A 983 -22.65 -11.41 -17.00
N VAL A 984 -22.11 -11.16 -15.79
CA VAL A 984 -21.20 -10.02 -15.55
C VAL A 984 -19.89 -10.17 -16.32
N ALA A 985 -19.34 -11.39 -16.38
CA ALA A 985 -18.14 -11.69 -17.16
C ALA A 985 -18.39 -11.48 -18.67
N LEU A 986 -19.50 -11.99 -19.18
CA LEU A 986 -19.91 -11.84 -20.58
C LEU A 986 -20.05 -10.35 -20.97
N MET A 987 -20.71 -9.55 -20.12
CA MET A 987 -20.85 -8.10 -20.33
C MET A 987 -19.50 -7.40 -20.46
N ARG A 988 -18.53 -7.73 -19.59
CA ARG A 988 -17.18 -7.13 -19.66
C ARG A 988 -16.52 -7.42 -21.01
N CYS A 989 -16.54 -8.68 -21.44
CA CYS A 989 -15.99 -9.08 -22.74
C CYS A 989 -16.68 -8.33 -23.90
N ALA A 990 -18.01 -8.32 -23.92
CA ALA A 990 -18.78 -7.67 -24.97
C ALA A 990 -18.55 -6.14 -25.02
N SER A 991 -18.48 -5.49 -23.85
CA SER A 991 -18.27 -4.04 -23.76
C SER A 991 -16.99 -3.59 -24.44
N THR A 992 -15.90 -4.34 -24.29
CA THR A 992 -14.60 -4.01 -24.91
C THR A 992 -14.63 -4.14 -26.43
N GLN A 993 -15.36 -5.14 -26.95
CA GLN A 993 -15.46 -5.40 -28.39
C GLN A 993 -16.41 -4.42 -29.09
N LEU A 994 -17.48 -4.01 -28.40
CA LEU A 994 -18.55 -3.19 -28.99
C LEU A 994 -18.37 -1.68 -28.75
N ALA A 995 -17.56 -1.28 -27.75
CA ALA A 995 -17.27 0.13 -27.48
C ALA A 995 -16.66 0.91 -28.66
N PRO A 996 -15.73 0.37 -29.48
CA PRO A 996 -15.22 1.06 -30.67
C PRO A 996 -16.30 1.42 -31.69
N HIS A 997 -17.41 0.68 -31.70
CA HIS A 997 -18.57 0.92 -32.55
C HIS A 997 -19.60 1.86 -31.90
N GLY A 998 -19.30 2.45 -30.73
CA GLY A 998 -20.20 3.34 -30.01
C GLY A 998 -21.40 2.63 -29.36
N ILE A 999 -21.28 1.31 -29.16
CA ILE A 999 -22.30 0.49 -28.49
C ILE A 999 -21.85 0.24 -27.05
N ARG A 1000 -22.73 0.54 -26.10
CA ARG A 1000 -22.47 0.39 -24.67
C ARG A 1000 -23.06 -0.92 -24.19
N VAL A 1001 -22.33 -1.67 -23.37
CA VAL A 1001 -22.85 -2.91 -22.76
C VAL A 1001 -22.66 -2.82 -21.25
N ASN A 1002 -23.75 -2.89 -20.48
CA ASN A 1002 -23.75 -2.73 -19.02
C ASN A 1002 -24.67 -3.75 -18.34
N CYS A 1003 -24.45 -4.02 -17.06
CA CYS A 1003 -25.36 -4.80 -16.21
C CYS A 1003 -26.06 -3.94 -15.17
N VAL A 1004 -27.28 -4.34 -14.81
CA VAL A 1004 -27.95 -3.94 -13.56
C VAL A 1004 -28.04 -5.18 -12.67
N SER A 1005 -27.57 -5.07 -11.43
CA SER A 1005 -27.59 -6.13 -10.40
C SER A 1005 -28.49 -5.68 -9.25
N PRO A 1006 -29.81 -5.95 -9.30
CA PRO A 1006 -30.68 -5.64 -8.19
C PRO A 1006 -30.46 -6.59 -7.02
N GLY A 1007 -30.69 -6.08 -5.82
CA GLY A 1007 -30.93 -6.89 -4.64
C GLY A 1007 -32.24 -7.69 -4.76
N PRO A 1008 -32.71 -8.30 -3.67
CA PRO A 1008 -33.99 -8.99 -3.66
C PRO A 1008 -35.12 -8.01 -4.01
N VAL A 1009 -35.89 -8.34 -5.05
CA VAL A 1009 -37.05 -7.59 -5.52
C VAL A 1009 -38.21 -8.57 -5.64
N GLU A 1010 -39.37 -8.15 -5.13
CA GLU A 1010 -40.62 -8.88 -5.30
C GLU A 1010 -41.01 -8.90 -6.79
N THR A 1011 -40.94 -10.08 -7.40
CA THR A 1011 -41.35 -10.32 -8.79
C THR A 1011 -42.27 -11.53 -8.83
N PRO A 1012 -43.21 -11.61 -9.80
CA PRO A 1012 -44.14 -12.75 -9.90
C PRO A 1012 -43.42 -14.11 -9.92
N ALA A 1013 -42.32 -14.23 -10.68
CA ALA A 1013 -41.52 -15.45 -10.77
C ALA A 1013 -40.92 -15.86 -9.42
N LEU A 1014 -40.51 -14.90 -8.60
CA LEU A 1014 -40.00 -15.16 -7.26
C LEU A 1014 -41.13 -15.58 -6.30
N CYS A 1015 -42.27 -14.88 -6.33
CA CYS A 1015 -43.43 -15.22 -5.50
C CYS A 1015 -43.93 -16.64 -5.79
N GLU A 1016 -43.99 -17.02 -7.07
CA GLU A 1016 -44.33 -18.37 -7.52
C GLU A 1016 -43.30 -19.41 -7.04
N THR A 1017 -42.00 -19.12 -7.20
CA THR A 1017 -40.92 -20.02 -6.75
C THR A 1017 -40.95 -20.23 -5.23
N LEU A 1018 -41.31 -19.21 -4.46
CA LEU A 1018 -41.40 -19.29 -3.00
C LEU A 1018 -42.74 -19.84 -2.50
N GLY A 1019 -43.77 -19.93 -3.36
CA GLY A 1019 -45.14 -20.27 -2.95
C GLY A 1019 -45.75 -19.24 -1.98
N MET A 1020 -45.34 -17.98 -2.07
CA MET A 1020 -45.74 -16.90 -1.15
C MET A 1020 -46.42 -15.76 -1.92
N GLY A 1021 -47.37 -15.07 -1.28
CA GLY A 1021 -47.95 -13.84 -1.84
C GLY A 1021 -46.97 -12.66 -1.77
N ALA A 1022 -47.16 -11.68 -2.65
CA ALA A 1022 -46.32 -10.48 -2.76
C ALA A 1022 -46.00 -9.80 -1.40
N ALA A 1023 -47.04 -9.58 -0.58
CA ALA A 1023 -46.90 -8.95 0.74
C ALA A 1023 -46.08 -9.81 1.73
N ASP A 1024 -46.21 -11.14 1.65
CA ASP A 1024 -45.45 -12.06 2.50
C ASP A 1024 -43.99 -12.14 2.06
N THR A 1025 -43.72 -12.11 0.75
CA THR A 1025 -42.37 -12.03 0.18
C THR A 1025 -41.69 -10.72 0.57
N GLU A 1026 -42.40 -9.59 0.50
CA GLU A 1026 -41.91 -8.27 0.93
C GLU A 1026 -41.59 -8.24 2.44
N SER A 1027 -42.46 -8.84 3.26
CA SER A 1027 -42.25 -9.00 4.70
C SER A 1027 -41.05 -9.91 5.01
N MET A 1028 -40.90 -11.01 4.28
CA MET A 1028 -39.75 -11.92 4.39
C MET A 1028 -38.45 -11.18 4.13
N PHE A 1029 -38.35 -10.38 3.06
CA PHE A 1029 -37.17 -9.59 2.76
C PHE A 1029 -36.90 -8.50 3.80
N SER A 1030 -37.93 -7.81 4.26
CA SER A 1030 -37.81 -6.81 5.33
C SER A 1030 -37.20 -7.42 6.60
N ARG A 1031 -37.64 -8.63 6.98
CA ARG A 1031 -37.12 -9.38 8.13
C ARG A 1031 -35.70 -9.89 7.89
N MET A 1032 -35.43 -10.49 6.72
CA MET A 1032 -34.15 -11.13 6.41
C MET A 1032 -33.01 -10.11 6.34
N PHE A 1033 -33.30 -8.88 5.88
CA PHE A 1033 -32.29 -7.82 5.70
C PHE A 1033 -32.33 -6.70 6.75
N ARG A 1034 -33.12 -6.83 7.82
CA ARG A 1034 -33.24 -5.83 8.92
C ARG A 1034 -33.53 -4.41 8.43
N LEU A 1035 -34.40 -4.26 7.43
CA LEU A 1035 -34.79 -2.97 6.88
C LEU A 1035 -35.64 -2.19 7.89
N LYS A 1036 -35.29 -0.93 8.19
CA LYS A 1036 -36.10 -0.02 9.03
C LYS A 1036 -37.09 0.75 8.16
N ASN A 1037 -38.38 0.55 8.39
CA ASN A 1037 -39.58 1.37 8.07
C ASN A 1037 -39.71 2.23 6.79
N ASP A 1038 -38.76 2.29 5.87
CA ASP A 1038 -38.94 2.82 4.51
C ASP A 1038 -37.88 2.23 3.57
N GLY A 1039 -38.31 1.38 2.62
CA GLY A 1039 -37.53 1.07 1.42
C GLY A 1039 -37.26 -0.39 1.10
N VAL A 1040 -38.30 -1.25 0.95
CA VAL A 1040 -38.10 -2.48 0.17
C VAL A 1040 -37.88 -2.09 -1.29
N LEU A 1041 -36.87 -2.71 -1.92
CA LEU A 1041 -36.54 -2.45 -3.32
C LEU A 1041 -37.69 -2.93 -4.22
N LYS A 1042 -38.32 -2.01 -4.96
CA LYS A 1042 -39.41 -2.29 -5.90
C LYS A 1042 -38.89 -2.44 -7.32
N VAL A 1043 -39.65 -3.15 -8.17
CA VAL A 1043 -39.34 -3.30 -9.61
C VAL A 1043 -39.10 -1.96 -10.32
N LYS A 1044 -39.81 -0.90 -9.91
CA LYS A 1044 -39.64 0.45 -10.44
C LYS A 1044 -38.22 1.00 -10.25
N HIS A 1045 -37.59 0.78 -9.10
CA HIS A 1045 -36.24 1.28 -8.84
C HIS A 1045 -35.20 0.64 -9.77
N VAL A 1046 -35.38 -0.64 -10.11
CA VAL A 1046 -34.53 -1.33 -11.07
C VAL A 1046 -34.78 -0.78 -12.48
N ALA A 1047 -36.04 -0.57 -12.84
CA ALA A 1047 -36.41 0.00 -14.13
C ALA A 1047 -35.89 1.43 -14.32
N ASP A 1048 -35.88 2.28 -13.28
CA ASP A 1048 -35.27 3.62 -13.30
C ASP A 1048 -33.76 3.55 -13.61
N ALA A 1049 -33.05 2.58 -13.03
CA ALA A 1049 -31.64 2.34 -13.32
C ALA A 1049 -31.41 1.91 -14.79
N VAL A 1050 -32.32 1.10 -15.34
CA VAL A 1050 -32.30 0.69 -16.75
C VAL A 1050 -32.54 1.89 -17.67
N VAL A 1051 -33.50 2.77 -17.36
CA VAL A 1051 -33.73 4.02 -18.11
C VAL A 1051 -32.47 4.89 -18.13
N PHE A 1052 -31.80 5.05 -16.99
CA PHE A 1052 -30.55 5.81 -16.92
C PHE A 1052 -29.49 5.22 -17.86
N LEU A 1053 -29.26 3.90 -17.80
CA LEU A 1053 -28.29 3.20 -18.66
C LEU A 1053 -28.68 3.23 -20.15
N ALA A 1054 -29.98 3.26 -20.46
CA ALA A 1054 -30.47 3.35 -21.83
C ALA A 1054 -30.32 4.76 -22.41
N SER A 1055 -30.39 5.80 -21.58
CA SER A 1055 -30.33 7.20 -22.00
C SER A 1055 -28.91 7.70 -22.34
N GLU A 1056 -28.84 8.87 -22.97
CA GLU A 1056 -27.58 9.58 -23.27
C GLU A 1056 -26.88 10.12 -22.00
N GLU A 1057 -27.55 10.15 -20.85
CA GLU A 1057 -26.94 10.55 -19.57
C GLU A 1057 -25.79 9.61 -19.16
N SER A 1058 -25.84 8.36 -19.62
CA SER A 1058 -24.82 7.34 -19.40
C SER A 1058 -23.94 7.09 -20.63
N GLN A 1059 -23.85 8.03 -21.58
CA GLN A 1059 -23.08 7.88 -22.83
C GLN A 1059 -21.60 7.50 -22.67
N PHE A 1060 -21.01 7.77 -21.50
CA PHE A 1060 -19.61 7.41 -21.16
C PHE A 1060 -19.48 6.16 -20.28
N ILE A 1061 -20.58 5.45 -20.05
CA ILE A 1061 -20.66 4.28 -19.17
C ILE A 1061 -20.85 3.03 -20.02
N THR A 1062 -19.83 2.18 -20.06
CA THR A 1062 -19.83 0.84 -20.67
C THR A 1062 -18.96 -0.09 -19.81
N GLY A 1063 -19.23 -1.38 -19.78
CA GLY A 1063 -18.48 -2.35 -18.97
C GLY A 1063 -18.82 -2.34 -17.47
N HIS A 1064 -19.86 -1.60 -17.05
CA HIS A 1064 -20.19 -1.41 -15.64
C HIS A 1064 -21.30 -2.36 -15.17
N ASN A 1065 -21.21 -2.82 -13.92
CA ASN A 1065 -22.28 -3.51 -13.22
C ASN A 1065 -22.87 -2.60 -12.12
N LEU A 1066 -24.09 -2.10 -12.32
CA LEU A 1066 -24.76 -1.18 -11.42
C LEU A 1066 -25.53 -1.95 -10.34
N LEU A 1067 -25.06 -1.89 -9.09
CA LEU A 1067 -25.76 -2.45 -7.95
C LEU A 1067 -26.96 -1.58 -7.58
N VAL A 1068 -28.13 -2.18 -7.42
CA VAL A 1068 -29.36 -1.50 -6.97
C VAL A 1068 -29.83 -2.17 -5.68
N ASP A 1069 -29.62 -1.53 -4.55
CA ASP A 1069 -30.07 -2.01 -3.24
C ASP A 1069 -30.92 -0.97 -2.50
N GLY A 1070 -31.91 -1.43 -1.72
CA GLY A 1070 -32.65 -0.60 -0.77
C GLY A 1070 -31.95 -0.47 0.59
N LEU A 1071 -30.68 -0.87 0.67
CA LEU A 1071 -29.94 -1.11 1.90
C LEU A 1071 -28.71 -0.20 1.94
N PHE A 1072 -28.80 1.04 2.43
CA PHE A 1072 -27.70 1.65 3.20
C PHE A 1072 -28.13 2.95 3.92
N GLN A 1073 -28.37 2.84 5.23
CA GLN A 1073 -27.92 3.85 6.20
C GLN A 1073 -26.70 3.23 6.90
N GLY A 1074 -25.51 3.75 6.63
CA GLY A 1074 -24.25 3.33 7.26
C GLY A 1074 -23.08 4.18 6.81
#